data_AF-A0A7V3QH19-F1
#
_entry.id   AF-A0A7V3QH19-F1
#
_cell.length_a   1.000
_cell.length_b   1.000
_cell.length_c   1.000
_cell.angle_alpha   90.00
_cell.angle_beta   90.00
_cell.angle_gamma   90.00
#
_symmetry.space_group_name_H-M   'P 1'
#
loop_
_entity.id
_entity.type
_entity.pdbx_description
1 polymer ?
#
loop_
_entity_poly.entity_id
_entity_poly.type
_entity_poly.pdbx_seq_one_letter_code
_entity_poly.pdbx_strand_id
1 'polypeptide(L)'
;MNGSNSAWCVLLTNLKDWFVWFTIAFESLPALFWREACRKTHSSNRHGVVFLQLFVWGGMVWTMAHMGLSNLFAQELGAGQKFSRELWENGVGMIVEARRNVYLGRYLEAETIFEQLMRGQTLPYLWAEAADWLGKSGRYNPEGKYKKSQAHQVLLSAVNEVVLYVSSLGGAGGNGTFENPFGSIEEALSVVRMFKRQGRWPIGGVAIVLKPGRYYVTNSLVVGSSESGSELGPLVIRGTSVRDVIVCGGIRVTNLVPLISTGVEDARVRPDVRHRIWVSDLSGLGISNVPGLVLGGCASGRGFKTHPVWEVFWDGMPLPIARWPNSGFARITGVNLLKPVYSHGRVGSQEGVIHFKSQRVVDWASESEGWLHGYWFWDWADSYEKIQSVDVTNYLIRFEPPVHTYGFRTGQPFRAVNMLCELDEPGEWYIDRRNRRLYVWPPSSPARAEVWLSVFRDPFIVLSNASYVRIETITFEYGAGDGIHIVGGKGCEVAGCIVRNCGGDGITVRGGTNHVIRSCDIYNLGRGGVILEGGDRRRLVPASHRVNNCYIHHISRIDRTYTPAVLVKGVGHVIDHNVFHDVNSSALRVDGNDHLIEFNEVFRVVLESDDQGGVDMWGDPTYRGVTFRYNYFHHIGGWANPMREPELGRAGIRLDDAISGVVVYGNVFFRASAGKRGFGAVQIHGGKENILDNNLFIDCRAAVSLSPWTTNFWLDFVRGRLSKGDIDARLYLKRYPDLARLEEGPNINFFSRNVVINCGVFILRDDSRQICCHNLVSDNNPGIDEIAPGTFRIRPGNAELTKIGFHPIPFDEIGLYQDRYRVSIPYDVIRAARAEGGPSSLTVRR
;
A
#
# COMPACT_ATOMS: atom_id res chain seq x y z
N MET A 1 -53.45 27.56 17.37
CA MET A 1 -54.88 27.44 17.05
C MET A 1 -55.05 26.30 16.06
N ASN A 2 -55.78 25.26 16.50
CA ASN A 2 -56.62 24.28 15.79
C ASN A 2 -56.10 23.70 14.45
N GLY A 3 -56.06 22.40 14.22
CA GLY A 3 -56.66 21.30 14.96
C GLY A 3 -56.90 20.10 14.05
N SER A 4 -56.56 18.93 14.60
CA SER A 4 -57.31 17.66 14.57
C SER A 4 -57.32 16.85 13.25
N ASN A 5 -56.63 15.70 13.23
CA ASN A 5 -57.08 14.35 13.71
C ASN A 5 -57.90 13.63 12.62
N SER A 6 -57.79 12.34 12.33
CA SER A 6 -57.19 11.15 12.97
C SER A 6 -57.50 9.99 11.99
N ALA A 7 -56.54 9.18 11.54
CA ALA A 7 -55.97 7.99 12.19
C ALA A 7 -56.81 6.69 12.05
N TRP A 8 -56.07 5.60 11.83
CA TRP A 8 -56.37 4.15 11.95
C TRP A 8 -56.83 3.43 10.66
N CYS A 9 -55.94 2.69 9.99
CA CYS A 9 -55.36 1.35 10.30
C CYS A 9 -56.23 0.21 9.79
N VAL A 10 -55.65 -0.67 8.97
CA VAL A 10 -55.60 -2.14 9.11
C VAL A 10 -55.28 -2.80 7.73
N LEU A 11 -54.40 -3.81 7.77
CA LEU A 11 -54.01 -4.79 6.72
C LEU A 11 -52.85 -4.43 5.77
N LEU A 12 -51.66 -4.32 6.37
CA LEU A 12 -50.41 -4.82 5.76
C LEU A 12 -50.30 -6.34 6.04
N THR A 13 -50.67 -7.18 5.07
CA THR A 13 -50.23 -8.58 4.96
C THR A 13 -50.42 -9.07 3.52
N ASN A 14 -49.38 -9.73 2.97
CA ASN A 14 -49.33 -10.51 1.71
C ASN A 14 -48.90 -9.83 0.40
N LEU A 15 -47.67 -9.27 0.37
CA LEU A 15 -46.90 -9.07 -0.86
C LEU A 15 -45.60 -9.91 -0.86
N LYS A 16 -45.75 -11.23 -0.72
CA LYS A 16 -44.65 -12.20 -0.92
C LYS A 16 -44.92 -13.31 -1.94
N ASP A 17 -46.14 -13.40 -2.50
CA ASP A 17 -46.53 -14.53 -3.38
C ASP A 17 -46.83 -14.16 -4.85
N TRP A 18 -46.50 -12.94 -5.31
CA TRP A 18 -46.73 -12.53 -6.72
C TRP A 18 -45.47 -12.52 -7.60
N PHE A 19 -44.28 -12.79 -7.05
CA PHE A 19 -43.02 -12.76 -7.81
C PHE A 19 -42.55 -14.14 -8.30
N VAL A 20 -43.27 -15.22 -7.97
CA VAL A 20 -42.88 -16.61 -8.34
C VAL A 20 -43.58 -17.11 -9.61
N TRP A 21 -44.59 -16.39 -10.13
CA TRP A 21 -45.27 -16.75 -11.38
C TRP A 21 -44.75 -16.03 -12.64
N PHE A 22 -43.87 -15.04 -12.50
CA PHE A 22 -43.40 -14.22 -13.63
C PHE A 22 -42.11 -14.75 -14.31
N THR A 23 -41.53 -15.85 -13.80
CA THR A 23 -40.23 -16.38 -14.28
C THR A 23 -40.33 -17.77 -14.93
N ILE A 24 -41.53 -18.30 -15.15
CA ILE A 24 -41.75 -19.60 -15.81
C ILE A 24 -42.74 -19.41 -16.96
N ALA A 25 -42.39 -18.62 -17.98
CA ALA A 25 -43.17 -18.53 -19.23
C ALA A 25 -42.39 -17.97 -20.44
N PHE A 26 -41.05 -17.90 -20.41
CA PHE A 26 -40.27 -17.36 -21.53
C PHE A 26 -39.05 -18.19 -21.92
N GLU A 27 -39.11 -19.51 -21.71
CA GLU A 27 -38.15 -20.46 -22.27
C GLU A 27 -38.89 -21.66 -22.89
N SER A 28 -39.62 -21.45 -23.98
CA SER A 28 -39.91 -22.52 -24.95
C SER A 28 -40.47 -21.99 -26.28
N LEU A 29 -39.59 -22.02 -27.30
CA LEU A 29 -39.88 -22.28 -28.72
C LEU A 29 -40.54 -21.18 -29.60
N PRO A 30 -40.20 -21.22 -30.92
CA PRO A 30 -39.93 -20.05 -31.74
C PRO A 30 -40.81 -20.03 -33.01
N ALA A 31 -40.55 -19.07 -33.91
CA ALA A 31 -40.69 -19.24 -35.36
C ALA A 31 -41.97 -19.94 -35.87
N LEU A 32 -43.17 -19.38 -35.62
CA LEU A 32 -44.38 -19.85 -36.32
C LEU A 32 -45.51 -18.83 -36.49
N PHE A 33 -45.26 -17.52 -36.30
CA PHE A 33 -46.31 -16.50 -36.39
C PHE A 33 -46.17 -15.49 -37.55
N TRP A 34 -45.14 -15.62 -38.39
CA TRP A 34 -44.87 -14.65 -39.46
C TRP A 34 -45.37 -15.06 -40.86
N ARG A 35 -46.02 -16.22 -41.03
CA ARG A 35 -46.45 -16.68 -42.38
C ARG A 35 -47.94 -16.68 -42.69
N GLU A 36 -48.83 -16.32 -41.75
CA GLU A 36 -50.28 -16.42 -42.00
C GLU A 36 -51.09 -15.12 -41.85
N ALA A 37 -50.46 -13.95 -41.61
CA ALA A 37 -51.16 -12.67 -41.43
C ALA A 37 -51.10 -11.73 -42.65
N CYS A 38 -50.96 -12.27 -43.86
CA CYS A 38 -51.01 -11.51 -45.12
C CYS A 38 -51.94 -12.14 -46.17
N ARG A 39 -53.10 -12.67 -45.77
CA ARG A 39 -54.21 -12.95 -46.71
C ARG A 39 -55.59 -12.74 -46.09
N LYS A 40 -56.28 -11.73 -46.63
CA LYS A 40 -57.74 -11.54 -46.74
C LYS A 40 -58.54 -11.09 -45.50
N THR A 41 -58.84 -9.80 -45.57
CA THR A 41 -59.98 -9.02 -45.05
C THR A 41 -61.35 -9.73 -45.01
N HIS A 42 -62.19 -9.42 -43.99
CA HIS A 42 -63.56 -8.90 -44.17
C HIS A 42 -64.25 -8.45 -42.86
N SER A 43 -64.98 -7.31 -42.96
CA SER A 43 -66.09 -6.76 -42.13
C SER A 43 -65.85 -6.50 -40.61
N SER A 44 -65.71 -5.26 -40.11
CA SER A 44 -66.72 -4.21 -39.77
C SER A 44 -67.88 -4.74 -38.91
N ASN A 45 -68.19 -4.32 -37.68
CA ASN A 45 -68.12 -3.01 -37.04
C ASN A 45 -68.16 -3.17 -35.50
N ARG A 46 -67.12 -2.73 -34.77
CA ARG A 46 -67.17 -2.19 -33.39
C ARG A 46 -65.87 -1.41 -33.13
N HIS A 47 -65.73 -0.25 -33.76
CA HIS A 47 -64.67 0.71 -33.49
C HIS A 47 -65.25 1.80 -32.57
N GLY A 48 -64.79 1.84 -31.32
CA GLY A 48 -65.24 2.86 -30.36
C GLY A 48 -64.61 2.83 -28.97
N VAL A 49 -63.96 1.73 -28.55
CA VAL A 49 -63.40 1.63 -27.18
C VAL A 49 -61.90 1.32 -27.14
N VAL A 50 -61.29 0.84 -28.23
CA VAL A 50 -59.85 0.53 -28.26
C VAL A 50 -58.98 1.74 -28.64
N PHE A 51 -59.55 2.79 -29.23
CA PHE A 51 -58.80 4.00 -29.61
C PHE A 51 -58.60 4.99 -28.44
N LEU A 52 -59.41 4.92 -27.38
CA LEU A 52 -59.31 5.83 -26.23
C LEU A 52 -58.27 5.36 -25.18
N GLN A 53 -58.00 4.05 -25.08
CA GLN A 53 -56.96 3.53 -24.18
C GLN A 53 -55.54 3.65 -24.76
N LEU A 54 -55.38 3.65 -26.09
CA LEU A 54 -54.09 3.88 -26.73
C LEU A 54 -53.66 5.36 -26.70
N PHE A 55 -54.60 6.31 -26.66
CA PHE A 55 -54.28 7.74 -26.53
C PHE A 55 -53.88 8.14 -25.10
N VAL A 56 -54.46 7.51 -24.07
CA VAL A 56 -54.10 7.79 -22.66
C VAL A 56 -52.71 7.22 -22.32
N TRP A 57 -52.34 6.06 -22.89
CA TRP A 57 -51.00 5.49 -22.71
C TRP A 57 -49.94 6.15 -23.61
N GLY A 58 -50.29 6.58 -24.83
CA GLY A 58 -49.42 7.38 -25.68
C GLY A 58 -49.14 8.79 -25.11
N GLY A 59 -50.14 9.41 -24.48
CA GLY A 59 -49.99 10.71 -23.82
C GLY A 59 -49.14 10.65 -22.54
N MET A 60 -49.21 9.56 -21.76
CA MET A 60 -48.36 9.37 -20.58
C MET A 60 -46.88 9.18 -20.96
N VAL A 61 -46.60 8.46 -22.04
CA VAL A 61 -45.23 8.27 -22.55
C VAL A 61 -44.68 9.57 -23.15
N TRP A 62 -45.51 10.38 -23.81
CA TRP A 62 -45.08 11.67 -24.38
C TRP A 62 -44.86 12.76 -23.32
N THR A 63 -45.67 12.78 -22.25
CA THR A 63 -45.52 13.74 -21.14
C THR A 63 -44.34 13.39 -20.22
N MET A 64 -44.04 12.09 -20.04
CA MET A 64 -42.83 11.64 -19.36
C MET A 64 -41.54 11.93 -20.16
N ALA A 65 -41.62 12.01 -21.50
CA ALA A 65 -40.50 12.39 -22.36
C ALA A 65 -40.20 13.91 -22.37
N HIS A 66 -41.14 14.78 -21.96
CA HIS A 66 -40.95 16.24 -21.95
C HIS A 66 -40.72 16.86 -20.56
N MET A 67 -40.74 16.06 -19.49
CA MET A 67 -40.38 16.48 -18.14
C MET A 67 -39.04 15.88 -17.68
N GLY A 68 -37.97 16.14 -18.44
CA GLY A 68 -36.62 16.41 -17.94
C GLY A 68 -35.99 15.57 -16.82
N LEU A 69 -36.34 14.30 -16.63
CA LEU A 69 -35.75 13.43 -15.60
C LEU A 69 -35.68 11.96 -16.08
N SER A 70 -34.81 11.70 -17.06
CA SER A 70 -34.23 10.37 -17.26
C SER A 70 -32.93 10.47 -18.06
N ASN A 71 -31.84 10.68 -17.33
CA ASN A 71 -30.59 9.98 -17.65
C ASN A 71 -30.93 8.49 -17.88
N LEU A 72 -30.29 7.85 -18.86
CA LEU A 72 -30.49 6.46 -19.32
C LEU A 72 -31.63 6.27 -20.32
N PHE A 73 -31.32 6.30 -21.62
CA PHE A 73 -31.48 5.19 -22.59
C PHE A 73 -31.33 5.71 -24.03
N ALA A 74 -30.09 5.92 -24.48
CA ALA A 74 -29.69 5.87 -25.90
C ALA A 74 -28.16 6.05 -26.06
N GLN A 75 -27.37 5.44 -25.17
CA GLN A 75 -25.97 5.08 -25.44
C GLN A 75 -25.93 3.74 -26.21
N GLU A 76 -26.72 3.62 -27.27
CA GLU A 76 -26.63 2.52 -28.22
C GLU A 76 -26.28 3.09 -29.60
N LEU A 77 -24.99 3.39 -29.74
CA LEU A 77 -24.15 3.18 -30.93
C LEU A 77 -22.71 3.51 -30.53
N GLY A 78 -22.23 2.80 -29.52
CA GLY A 78 -20.82 2.73 -29.14
C GLY A 78 -20.35 1.29 -29.30
N ALA A 79 -20.36 0.78 -30.54
CA ALA A 79 -19.53 -0.38 -30.85
C ALA A 79 -18.11 0.01 -30.46
N GLY A 80 -17.55 -0.65 -29.44
CA GLY A 80 -16.25 -0.34 -28.87
C GLY A 80 -15.21 -0.22 -29.98
N GLN A 81 -14.74 1.00 -30.22
CA GLN A 81 -13.74 1.24 -31.25
C GLN A 81 -12.45 0.53 -30.86
N LYS A 82 -11.84 -0.15 -31.84
CA LYS A 82 -10.59 -0.88 -31.66
C LYS A 82 -9.49 0.11 -31.28
N PHE A 83 -8.79 -0.12 -30.17
CA PHE A 83 -7.53 0.57 -29.90
C PHE A 83 -6.59 0.30 -31.08
N SER A 84 -6.22 1.36 -31.80
CA SER A 84 -5.27 1.33 -32.91
C SER A 84 -4.16 2.34 -32.68
N ARG A 85 -3.01 2.11 -33.32
CA ARG A 85 -1.89 3.06 -33.34
C ARG A 85 -2.34 4.46 -33.78
N GLU A 86 -3.17 4.52 -34.82
CA GLU A 86 -3.71 5.76 -35.36
C GLU A 86 -4.59 6.52 -34.36
N LEU A 87 -5.46 5.81 -33.62
CA LEU A 87 -6.30 6.43 -32.60
C LEU A 87 -5.47 7.06 -31.49
N TRP A 88 -4.42 6.35 -31.07
CA TRP A 88 -3.47 6.83 -30.07
C TRP A 88 -2.71 8.07 -30.57
N GLU A 89 -2.05 7.96 -31.72
CA GLU A 89 -1.22 9.03 -32.29
C GLU A 89 -2.05 10.29 -32.57
N ASN A 90 -3.29 10.15 -33.07
CA ASN A 90 -4.21 11.27 -33.26
C ASN A 90 -4.62 11.93 -31.95
N GLY A 91 -5.01 11.13 -30.94
CA GLY A 91 -5.42 11.64 -29.63
C GLY A 91 -4.28 12.37 -28.90
N VAL A 92 -3.08 11.79 -28.91
CA VAL A 92 -1.89 12.45 -28.35
C VAL A 92 -1.56 13.72 -29.14
N GLY A 93 -1.62 13.67 -30.47
CA GLY A 93 -1.40 14.83 -31.34
C GLY A 93 -2.34 16.00 -31.03
N MET A 94 -3.62 15.72 -30.76
CA MET A 94 -4.59 16.72 -30.33
C MET A 94 -4.19 17.37 -29.00
N ILE A 95 -3.73 16.59 -28.01
CA ILE A 95 -3.26 17.17 -26.74
C ILE A 95 -2.00 17.99 -26.94
N VAL A 96 -1.05 17.51 -27.73
CA VAL A 96 0.18 18.25 -28.04
C VAL A 96 -0.19 19.61 -28.64
N GLU A 97 -1.12 19.64 -29.58
CA GLU A 97 -1.59 20.88 -30.19
C GLU A 97 -2.34 21.77 -29.18
N ALA A 98 -3.26 21.22 -28.37
CA ALA A 98 -3.93 21.98 -27.32
C ALA A 98 -2.92 22.61 -26.34
N ARG A 99 -1.90 21.86 -25.92
CA ARG A 99 -0.84 22.35 -25.02
C ARG A 99 0.04 23.40 -25.67
N ARG A 100 0.40 23.26 -26.95
CA ARG A 100 1.10 24.32 -27.70
C ARG A 100 0.29 25.61 -27.71
N ASN A 101 -1.02 25.51 -27.94
CA ASN A 101 -1.90 26.67 -27.89
C ASN A 101 -1.92 27.31 -26.50
N VAL A 102 -1.97 26.52 -25.42
CA VAL A 102 -1.82 27.02 -24.03
C VAL A 102 -0.49 27.77 -23.84
N TYR A 103 0.63 27.20 -24.29
CA TYR A 103 1.96 27.84 -24.16
C TYR A 103 2.10 29.14 -24.96
N LEU A 104 1.37 29.24 -26.07
CA LEU A 104 1.35 30.42 -26.93
C LEU A 104 0.29 31.44 -26.52
N GLY A 105 -0.42 31.23 -25.39
CA GLY A 105 -1.47 32.12 -24.89
C GLY A 105 -2.79 32.06 -25.67
N ARG A 106 -2.94 31.06 -26.56
CA ARG A 106 -4.13 30.81 -27.39
C ARG A 106 -5.12 29.89 -26.67
N TYR A 107 -5.69 30.39 -25.58
CA TYR A 107 -6.50 29.57 -24.68
C TYR A 107 -7.83 29.10 -25.29
N LEU A 108 -8.46 29.89 -26.16
CA LEU A 108 -9.74 29.54 -26.79
C LEU A 108 -9.57 28.39 -27.80
N GLU A 109 -8.49 28.41 -28.57
CA GLU A 109 -8.10 27.34 -29.48
C GLU A 109 -7.78 26.07 -28.71
N ALA A 110 -7.04 26.19 -27.60
CA ALA A 110 -6.77 25.07 -26.71
C ALA A 110 -8.05 24.46 -26.11
N GLU A 111 -8.97 25.31 -25.63
CA GLU A 111 -10.27 24.90 -25.10
C GLU A 111 -11.08 24.14 -26.14
N THR A 112 -11.15 24.66 -27.36
CA THR A 112 -11.85 24.01 -28.48
C THR A 112 -11.28 22.62 -28.75
N ILE A 113 -9.96 22.46 -28.78
CA ILE A 113 -9.33 21.16 -29.02
C ILE A 113 -9.57 20.21 -27.84
N PHE A 114 -9.50 20.68 -26.60
CA PHE A 114 -9.80 19.85 -25.42
C PHE A 114 -11.26 19.40 -25.40
N GLU A 115 -12.21 20.27 -25.75
CA GLU A 115 -13.61 19.88 -25.92
C GLU A 115 -13.80 18.86 -27.04
N GLN A 116 -13.13 19.05 -28.18
CA GLN A 116 -13.15 18.09 -29.28
C GLN A 116 -12.57 16.74 -28.87
N LEU A 117 -11.50 16.72 -28.07
CA LEU A 117 -10.91 15.50 -27.54
C LEU A 117 -11.92 14.73 -26.66
N MET A 118 -12.64 15.43 -25.77
CA MET A 118 -13.64 14.79 -24.90
C MET A 118 -14.91 14.36 -25.64
N ARG A 119 -15.30 15.05 -26.72
CA ARG A 119 -16.46 14.70 -27.55
C ARG A 119 -16.13 13.66 -28.62
N GLY A 120 -14.86 13.56 -29.01
CA GLY A 120 -14.35 12.64 -30.01
C GLY A 120 -14.29 11.20 -29.49
N GLN A 121 -14.12 10.26 -30.40
CA GLN A 121 -13.94 8.85 -30.06
C GLN A 121 -12.49 8.54 -29.63
N THR A 122 -11.82 9.42 -28.87
CA THR A 122 -10.46 9.18 -28.38
C THR A 122 -10.46 8.33 -27.09
N LEU A 123 -9.29 7.87 -26.66
CA LEU A 123 -9.17 6.98 -25.50
C LEU A 123 -9.55 7.69 -24.18
N PRO A 124 -10.26 7.02 -23.25
CA PRO A 124 -10.74 7.64 -22.01
C PRO A 124 -9.67 8.28 -21.11
N TYR A 125 -8.43 7.78 -21.12
CA TYR A 125 -7.36 8.36 -20.29
C TYR A 125 -6.94 9.76 -20.77
N LEU A 126 -7.02 10.02 -22.09
CA LEU A 126 -6.71 11.33 -22.68
C LEU A 126 -7.68 12.41 -22.24
N TRP A 127 -8.91 12.02 -21.88
CA TRP A 127 -9.92 12.94 -21.39
C TRP A 127 -9.60 13.48 -20.00
N ALA A 128 -8.83 12.76 -19.17
CA ALA A 128 -8.54 13.21 -17.81
C ALA A 128 -7.75 14.52 -17.79
N GLU A 129 -6.77 14.66 -18.69
CA GLU A 129 -5.99 15.88 -18.84
C GLU A 129 -6.83 17.04 -19.40
N ALA A 130 -7.68 16.75 -20.39
CA ALA A 130 -8.61 17.72 -20.96
C ALA A 130 -9.64 18.20 -19.93
N ALA A 131 -10.22 17.28 -19.17
CA ALA A 131 -11.20 17.57 -18.14
C ALA A 131 -10.60 18.39 -16.98
N ASP A 132 -9.38 18.07 -16.55
CA ASP A 132 -8.66 18.87 -15.55
C ASP A 132 -8.40 20.30 -16.06
N TRP A 133 -7.97 20.45 -17.32
CA TRP A 133 -7.73 21.76 -17.90
C TRP A 133 -9.03 22.57 -18.06
N LEU A 134 -10.10 21.99 -18.61
CA LEU A 134 -11.39 22.67 -18.79
C LEU A 134 -12.05 23.02 -17.45
N GLY A 135 -11.91 22.16 -16.44
CA GLY A 135 -12.36 22.44 -15.08
C GLY A 135 -11.60 23.62 -14.43
N LYS A 136 -10.35 23.87 -14.85
CA LYS A 136 -9.54 25.04 -14.47
C LYS A 136 -9.84 26.28 -15.33
N SER A 137 -10.11 26.14 -16.63
CA SER A 137 -10.42 27.26 -17.54
C SER A 137 -11.72 27.97 -17.15
N GLY A 138 -12.75 27.22 -16.72
CA GLY A 138 -13.99 27.78 -16.17
C GLY A 138 -13.82 28.59 -14.87
N ARG A 139 -12.60 28.68 -14.32
CA ARG A 139 -12.25 29.46 -13.12
C ARG A 139 -11.32 30.65 -13.39
N TYR A 140 -10.91 30.88 -14.64
CA TYR A 140 -10.04 32.00 -15.03
C TYR A 140 -10.87 33.24 -15.37
N ASN A 141 -11.01 34.15 -14.39
CA ASN A 141 -11.37 35.56 -14.60
C ASN A 141 -10.06 36.39 -14.54
N PRO A 142 -9.78 37.33 -15.47
CA PRO A 142 -8.51 38.05 -15.63
C PRO A 142 -7.94 38.82 -14.41
N GLU A 143 -8.59 38.82 -13.24
CA GLU A 143 -8.11 39.50 -12.02
C GLU A 143 -7.44 38.58 -10.97
N GLY A 144 -7.02 37.36 -11.35
CA GLY A 144 -5.95 36.67 -10.61
C GLY A 144 -6.19 36.41 -9.11
N LYS A 145 -7.39 35.98 -8.72
CA LYS A 145 -7.63 35.42 -7.37
C LYS A 145 -8.16 34.00 -7.45
N TYR A 146 -7.32 33.07 -7.00
CA TYR A 146 -7.67 31.67 -6.75
C TYR A 146 -8.91 31.62 -5.84
N LYS A 147 -10.08 31.22 -6.37
CA LYS A 147 -11.16 30.73 -5.52
C LYS A 147 -10.80 29.30 -5.14
N LYS A 148 -10.21 29.14 -3.94
CA LYS A 148 -10.30 27.88 -3.18
C LYS A 148 -11.76 27.43 -3.28
N SER A 149 -12.00 26.20 -3.72
CA SER A 149 -13.30 25.57 -3.51
C SER A 149 -13.49 25.37 -2.01
N GLN A 150 -14.04 26.39 -1.36
CA GLN A 150 -14.71 26.26 -0.08
C GLN A 150 -15.94 25.39 -0.32
N ALA A 151 -15.77 24.09 -0.12
CA ALA A 151 -16.85 23.14 0.04
C ALA A 151 -16.43 22.12 1.10
N HIS A 152 -16.30 22.63 2.33
CA HIS A 152 -16.65 22.03 3.64
C HIS A 152 -16.14 22.92 4.79
N GLN A 153 -16.43 24.21 4.70
CA GLN A 153 -16.47 25.11 5.85
C GLN A 153 -17.85 25.76 5.85
N VAL A 154 -18.86 24.98 6.24
CA VAL A 154 -20.18 25.49 6.59
C VAL A 154 -20.54 24.86 7.92
N LEU A 155 -20.39 25.68 8.97
CA LEU A 155 -21.02 25.62 10.29
C LEU A 155 -21.01 24.27 11.05
N LEU A 156 -19.96 24.05 11.83
CA LEU A 156 -20.14 23.59 13.22
C LEU A 156 -20.14 24.84 14.12
N SER A 157 -21.25 25.58 14.09
CA SER A 157 -21.58 26.47 15.19
C SER A 157 -21.79 25.59 16.42
N ALA A 158 -20.87 25.67 17.39
CA ALA A 158 -20.95 25.19 18.77
C ALA A 158 -22.09 24.21 19.07
N VAL A 159 -22.02 23.00 18.50
CA VAL A 159 -22.73 21.87 19.05
C VAL A 159 -21.73 21.21 20.00
N ASN A 160 -21.99 21.32 21.30
CA ASN A 160 -21.07 20.81 22.32
C ASN A 160 -20.86 19.30 22.12
N GLU A 161 -19.64 18.90 21.78
CA GLU A 161 -19.19 17.52 21.98
C GLU A 161 -19.24 17.21 23.48
N VAL A 162 -19.58 15.97 23.83
CA VAL A 162 -19.41 15.50 25.22
C VAL A 162 -17.96 15.05 25.38
N VAL A 163 -17.24 15.65 26.34
CA VAL A 163 -15.85 15.32 26.61
C VAL A 163 -15.74 14.45 27.85
N LEU A 164 -15.08 13.30 27.71
CA LEU A 164 -14.73 12.38 28.79
C LEU A 164 -13.21 12.32 28.92
N TYR A 165 -12.68 12.60 30.11
CA TYR A 165 -11.24 12.56 30.36
C TYR A 165 -10.81 11.21 30.95
N VAL A 166 -9.65 10.73 30.52
CA VAL A 166 -9.01 9.51 31.03
C VAL A 166 -7.58 9.84 31.44
N SER A 167 -7.11 9.31 32.57
CA SER A 167 -5.75 9.51 33.07
C SER A 167 -5.11 8.17 33.41
N SER A 168 -3.85 7.95 33.01
CA SER A 168 -3.08 6.76 33.42
C SER A 168 -2.81 6.71 34.94
N LEU A 169 -3.02 7.83 35.64
CA LEU A 169 -2.94 7.95 37.10
C LEU A 169 -4.32 8.02 37.77
N GLY A 170 -5.40 7.88 36.99
CA GLY A 170 -6.77 7.91 37.51
C GLY A 170 -7.09 6.67 38.35
N GLY A 171 -7.82 6.85 39.44
CA GLY A 171 -8.36 5.74 40.24
C GLY A 171 -9.60 5.13 39.60
N ALA A 172 -9.93 3.89 39.98
CA ALA A 172 -11.18 3.25 39.56
C ALA A 172 -12.40 4.07 40.01
N GLY A 173 -13.40 4.23 39.14
CA GLY A 173 -14.65 4.93 39.47
C GLY A 173 -14.60 6.46 39.37
N GLY A 174 -13.64 7.02 38.62
CA GLY A 174 -13.71 8.41 38.17
C GLY A 174 -15.03 8.71 37.43
N ASN A 175 -15.43 9.98 37.35
CA ASN A 175 -16.67 10.38 36.67
C ASN A 175 -16.44 10.96 35.26
N GLY A 176 -15.20 10.99 34.80
CA GLY A 176 -14.83 11.41 33.45
C GLY A 176 -14.70 12.93 33.28
N THR A 177 -14.77 13.72 34.35
CA THR A 177 -14.46 15.16 34.27
C THR A 177 -12.96 15.41 34.23
N PHE A 178 -12.57 16.65 33.94
CA PHE A 178 -11.14 17.01 33.94
C PHE A 178 -10.50 16.83 35.33
N GLU A 179 -11.23 17.14 36.39
CA GLU A 179 -10.80 17.04 37.79
C GLU A 179 -10.80 15.60 38.30
N ASN A 180 -11.75 14.77 37.84
CA ASN A 180 -11.89 13.38 38.26
C ASN A 180 -12.01 12.43 37.04
N PRO A 181 -10.92 12.27 36.26
CA PRO A 181 -10.92 11.49 35.03
C PRO A 181 -11.12 10.00 35.32
N PHE A 182 -11.59 9.25 34.31
CA PHE A 182 -11.60 7.79 34.35
C PHE A 182 -10.18 7.20 34.44
N GLY A 183 -10.06 6.00 35.00
CA GLY A 183 -8.80 5.27 35.12
C GLY A 183 -8.42 4.51 33.84
N SER A 184 -9.37 4.25 32.94
CA SER A 184 -9.11 3.53 31.69
C SER A 184 -9.98 4.02 30.52
N ILE A 185 -9.57 3.67 29.30
CA ILE A 185 -10.32 3.99 28.09
C ILE A 185 -11.62 3.17 28.05
N GLU A 186 -11.59 1.94 28.55
CA GLU A 186 -12.72 1.02 28.66
C GLU A 186 -13.82 1.58 29.57
N GLU A 187 -13.46 2.22 30.68
CA GLU A 187 -14.41 2.93 31.55
C GLU A 187 -15.13 4.04 30.77
N ALA A 188 -14.39 4.86 30.00
CA ALA A 188 -15.00 5.89 29.16
C ALA A 188 -15.90 5.30 28.06
N LEU A 189 -15.48 4.21 27.41
CA LEU A 189 -16.30 3.51 26.40
C LEU A 189 -17.57 2.91 27.01
N SER A 190 -17.56 2.51 28.28
CA SER A 190 -18.77 2.04 28.97
C SER A 190 -19.85 3.14 29.04
N VAL A 191 -19.44 4.39 29.24
CA VAL A 191 -20.33 5.57 29.23
C VAL A 191 -20.80 5.89 27.82
N VAL A 192 -19.93 5.80 26.81
CA VAL A 192 -20.31 5.94 25.39
C VAL A 192 -21.41 4.94 25.02
N ARG A 193 -21.26 3.68 25.43
CA ARG A 193 -22.28 2.64 25.23
C ARG A 193 -23.60 2.99 25.91
N MET A 194 -23.57 3.63 27.08
CA MET A 194 -24.79 4.09 27.75
C MET A 194 -25.50 5.19 26.96
N PHE A 195 -24.78 6.19 26.43
CA PHE A 195 -25.39 7.21 25.57
C PHE A 195 -26.07 6.58 24.34
N LYS A 196 -25.42 5.60 23.72
CA LYS A 196 -25.98 4.89 22.57
C LYS A 196 -27.25 4.11 22.93
N ARG A 197 -27.21 3.30 24.00
CA ARG A 197 -28.37 2.50 24.46
C ARG A 197 -29.57 3.36 24.85
N GLN A 198 -29.35 4.56 25.37
CA GLN A 198 -30.42 5.49 25.75
C GLN A 198 -30.96 6.33 24.59
N GLY A 199 -30.42 6.18 23.37
CA GLY A 199 -30.77 7.04 22.23
C GLY A 199 -30.36 8.50 22.42
N ARG A 200 -29.36 8.76 23.29
CA ARG A 200 -28.90 10.09 23.68
C ARG A 200 -27.52 10.41 23.11
N TRP A 201 -27.25 9.99 21.88
CA TRP A 201 -25.98 10.32 21.23
C TRP A 201 -25.89 11.84 21.03
N PRO A 202 -24.83 12.52 21.52
CA PRO A 202 -24.70 13.95 21.36
C PRO A 202 -24.57 14.33 19.88
N ILE A 203 -25.22 15.42 19.47
CA ILE A 203 -25.20 15.88 18.06
C ILE A 203 -23.76 16.17 17.62
N GLY A 204 -22.93 16.74 18.50
CA GLY A 204 -21.51 17.02 18.25
C GLY A 204 -20.58 15.83 18.44
N GLY A 205 -21.12 14.67 18.84
CA GLY A 205 -20.34 13.47 19.12
C GLY A 205 -19.77 13.40 20.54
N VAL A 206 -18.90 12.42 20.75
CA VAL A 206 -18.24 12.17 22.04
C VAL A 206 -16.73 12.15 21.83
N ALA A 207 -16.00 12.90 22.65
CA ALA A 207 -14.54 12.91 22.68
C ALA A 207 -14.04 12.26 23.97
N ILE A 208 -13.28 11.18 23.85
CA ILE A 208 -12.47 10.60 24.92
C ILE A 208 -11.08 11.22 24.84
N VAL A 209 -10.74 12.07 25.81
CA VAL A 209 -9.47 12.81 25.86
C VAL A 209 -8.54 12.17 26.87
N LEU A 210 -7.41 11.67 26.37
CA LEU A 210 -6.36 11.06 27.17
C LEU A 210 -5.41 12.15 27.68
N LYS A 211 -5.23 12.22 29.00
CA LYS A 211 -4.25 13.10 29.63
C LYS A 211 -2.81 12.61 29.33
N PRO A 212 -1.80 13.51 29.35
CA PRO A 212 -0.41 13.12 29.15
C PRO A 212 0.00 11.97 30.07
N GLY A 213 0.64 10.96 29.51
CA GLY A 213 0.99 9.76 30.25
C GLY A 213 1.21 8.52 29.38
N ARG A 214 1.74 7.47 30.02
CA ARG A 214 1.95 6.16 29.41
C ARG A 214 0.86 5.20 29.90
N TYR A 215 0.12 4.64 28.96
CA TYR A 215 -0.99 3.71 29.16
C TYR A 215 -0.53 2.31 28.75
N TYR A 216 -0.31 1.43 29.73
CA TYR A 216 0.15 0.07 29.47
C TYR A 216 -1.00 -0.83 29.06
N VAL A 217 -0.82 -1.60 27.98
CA VAL A 217 -1.84 -2.54 27.49
C VAL A 217 -1.52 -3.96 27.90
N THR A 218 -2.55 -4.67 28.34
CA THR A 218 -2.53 -6.12 28.56
C THR A 218 -3.50 -6.85 27.63
N ASN A 219 -4.44 -6.12 27.03
CA ASN A 219 -5.44 -6.60 26.08
C ASN A 219 -5.67 -5.51 25.02
N SER A 220 -6.15 -5.90 23.84
CA SER A 220 -6.55 -4.96 22.79
C SER A 220 -7.76 -4.14 23.22
N LEU A 221 -7.73 -2.83 22.99
CA LEU A 221 -8.92 -1.98 23.09
C LEU A 221 -9.83 -2.26 21.89
N VAL A 222 -11.04 -2.75 22.11
CA VAL A 222 -12.00 -3.03 21.02
C VAL A 222 -13.11 -1.99 21.00
N VAL A 223 -13.25 -1.29 19.87
CA VAL A 223 -14.34 -0.36 19.58
C VAL A 223 -15.22 -0.99 18.50
N GLY A 224 -16.44 -1.35 18.87
CA GLY A 224 -17.39 -2.06 18.03
C GLY A 224 -18.47 -1.17 17.41
N SER A 225 -19.42 -1.81 16.73
CA SER A 225 -20.59 -1.13 16.18
C SER A 225 -21.43 -0.40 17.25
N SER A 226 -21.45 -0.90 18.49
CA SER A 226 -22.15 -0.31 19.64
C SER A 226 -21.58 1.04 20.09
N GLU A 227 -20.37 1.41 19.65
CA GLU A 227 -19.73 2.69 19.92
C GLU A 227 -19.69 3.61 18.69
N SER A 228 -20.30 3.20 17.57
CA SER A 228 -20.26 3.97 16.33
C SER A 228 -20.91 5.35 16.50
N GLY A 229 -20.24 6.37 15.97
CA GLY A 229 -20.77 7.71 15.84
C GLY A 229 -21.60 7.90 14.59
N SER A 230 -21.71 9.16 14.17
CA SER A 230 -22.25 9.58 12.87
C SER A 230 -21.29 10.56 12.20
N GLU A 231 -21.53 10.89 10.94
CA GLU A 231 -20.72 11.84 10.19
C GLU A 231 -20.64 13.22 10.87
N LEU A 232 -21.74 13.67 11.47
CA LEU A 232 -21.84 14.95 12.18
C LEU A 232 -21.41 14.85 13.66
N GLY A 233 -21.54 13.68 14.27
CA GLY A 233 -21.21 13.42 15.67
C GLY A 233 -20.35 12.16 15.82
N PRO A 234 -19.05 12.22 15.52
CA PRO A 234 -18.17 11.06 15.60
C PRO A 234 -17.89 10.66 17.06
N LEU A 235 -17.36 9.45 17.25
CA LEU A 235 -16.59 9.13 18.45
C LEU A 235 -15.13 9.47 18.18
N VAL A 236 -14.52 10.29 19.03
CA VAL A 236 -13.10 10.66 18.92
C VAL A 236 -12.35 10.16 20.15
N ILE A 237 -11.28 9.39 19.96
CA ILE A 237 -10.34 9.03 21.03
C ILE A 237 -9.03 9.74 20.72
N ARG A 238 -8.64 10.70 21.56
CA ARG A 238 -7.50 11.58 21.27
C ARG A 238 -6.60 11.85 22.45
N GLY A 239 -5.32 12.09 22.16
CA GLY A 239 -4.41 12.77 23.08
C GLY A 239 -4.74 14.27 23.20
N THR A 240 -4.15 14.92 24.20
CA THR A 240 -4.21 16.39 24.36
C THR A 240 -3.26 17.11 23.40
N SER A 241 -2.15 16.47 23.05
CA SER A 241 -1.22 16.93 22.02
C SER A 241 -0.43 15.75 21.44
N VAL A 242 0.26 15.97 20.32
CA VAL A 242 1.09 14.96 19.64
C VAL A 242 2.28 14.59 20.54
N ARG A 243 2.45 13.28 20.82
CA ARG A 243 3.52 12.64 21.64
C ARG A 243 3.31 12.63 23.16
N ASP A 244 2.32 13.34 23.68
CA ASP A 244 2.10 13.41 25.13
C ASP A 244 1.43 12.15 25.69
N VAL A 245 0.75 11.40 24.82
CA VAL A 245 0.04 10.17 25.16
C VAL A 245 0.67 8.99 24.44
N ILE A 246 1.09 8.00 25.24
CA ILE A 246 1.75 6.80 24.76
C ILE A 246 0.99 5.57 25.21
N VAL A 247 0.47 4.79 24.27
CA VAL A 247 -0.05 3.43 24.51
C VAL A 247 1.11 2.46 24.32
N CYS A 248 1.49 1.76 25.39
CA CYS A 248 2.74 1.01 25.47
C CYS A 248 2.49 -0.48 25.66
N GLY A 249 3.06 -1.30 24.77
CA GLY A 249 2.99 -2.76 24.81
C GLY A 249 4.23 -3.43 25.40
N GLY A 250 5.21 -2.64 25.82
CA GLY A 250 6.49 -3.10 26.31
C GLY A 250 6.63 -3.09 27.83
N ILE A 251 7.65 -3.79 28.30
CA ILE A 251 8.13 -3.78 29.69
C ILE A 251 9.50 -3.09 29.72
N ARG A 252 9.69 -2.20 30.70
CA ARG A 252 10.98 -1.54 30.90
C ARG A 252 11.95 -2.51 31.58
N VAL A 253 13.16 -2.64 31.02
CA VAL A 253 14.22 -3.47 31.57
C VAL A 253 15.05 -2.62 32.54
N THR A 254 14.91 -2.87 33.84
CA THR A 254 15.53 -2.03 34.90
C THR A 254 16.61 -2.74 35.71
N ASN A 255 16.78 -4.05 35.52
CA ASN A 255 17.65 -4.92 36.32
C ASN A 255 18.83 -5.50 35.51
N LEU A 256 19.38 -4.72 34.56
CA LEU A 256 20.59 -5.12 33.83
C LEU A 256 21.81 -5.09 34.76
N VAL A 257 22.55 -6.20 34.78
CA VAL A 257 23.81 -6.33 35.51
C VAL A 257 24.90 -6.88 34.59
N PRO A 258 26.20 -6.58 34.81
CA PRO A 258 27.28 -7.19 34.03
C PRO A 258 27.22 -8.72 34.12
N LEU A 259 27.52 -9.41 33.03
CA LEU A 259 27.61 -10.86 33.02
C LEU A 259 28.78 -11.32 33.89
N ILE A 260 28.46 -11.93 35.03
CA ILE A 260 29.40 -12.71 35.84
C ILE A 260 29.16 -14.17 35.46
N SER A 261 30.17 -14.83 34.90
CA SER A 261 30.06 -16.20 34.39
C SER A 261 29.73 -17.17 35.53
N THR A 262 28.53 -17.77 35.50
CA THR A 262 28.05 -18.62 36.61
C THR A 262 27.48 -19.97 36.19
N GLY A 263 27.21 -20.22 34.89
CA GLY A 263 26.62 -21.48 34.43
C GLY A 263 26.99 -21.92 33.00
N VAL A 264 26.49 -23.11 32.61
CA VAL A 264 26.75 -23.74 31.29
C VAL A 264 26.27 -22.86 30.13
N GLU A 265 25.13 -22.18 30.27
CA GLU A 265 24.59 -21.30 29.22
C GLU A 265 25.49 -20.08 28.97
N ASP A 266 26.05 -19.48 30.02
CA ASP A 266 26.97 -18.34 29.94
C ASP A 266 28.29 -18.71 29.22
N ALA A 267 28.66 -20.00 29.27
CA ALA A 267 29.89 -20.49 28.65
C ALA A 267 29.86 -20.40 27.12
N ARG A 268 28.66 -20.35 26.50
CA ARG A 268 28.48 -20.14 25.05
C ARG A 268 28.82 -18.72 24.60
N VAL A 269 28.75 -17.73 25.50
CA VAL A 269 29.21 -16.38 25.19
C VAL A 269 30.71 -16.43 24.96
N ARG A 270 31.16 -15.92 23.81
CA ARG A 270 32.57 -15.95 23.43
C ARG A 270 33.46 -15.30 24.51
N PRO A 271 34.60 -15.92 24.87
CA PRO A 271 35.44 -15.42 25.96
C PRO A 271 35.94 -13.98 25.77
N ASP A 272 36.21 -13.58 24.53
CA ASP A 272 36.76 -12.26 24.18
C ASP A 272 35.75 -11.11 24.36
N VAL A 273 34.44 -11.39 24.34
CA VAL A 273 33.38 -10.37 24.50
C VAL A 273 32.62 -10.49 25.80
N ARG A 274 32.77 -11.59 26.56
CA ARG A 274 32.00 -11.89 27.77
C ARG A 274 31.95 -10.76 28.79
N HIS A 275 33.07 -10.06 28.99
CA HIS A 275 33.19 -8.93 29.92
C HIS A 275 32.38 -7.68 29.51
N ARG A 276 31.83 -7.66 28.29
CA ARG A 276 31.02 -6.57 27.73
C ARG A 276 29.53 -6.86 27.76
N ILE A 277 29.15 -8.11 28.04
CA ILE A 277 27.76 -8.55 28.04
C ILE A 277 27.11 -8.18 29.38
N TRP A 278 25.87 -7.75 29.30
CA TRP A 278 24.99 -7.48 30.42
C TRP A 278 23.79 -8.42 30.33
N VAL A 279 23.26 -8.80 31.50
CA VAL A 279 22.15 -9.72 31.61
C VAL A 279 21.06 -9.16 32.49
N SER A 280 19.82 -9.40 32.10
CA SER A 280 18.61 -9.16 32.90
C SER A 280 17.91 -10.48 33.16
N ASP A 281 17.54 -10.72 34.42
CA ASP A 281 16.59 -11.77 34.78
C ASP A 281 15.17 -11.27 34.51
N LEU A 282 14.49 -11.88 33.54
CA LEU A 282 13.16 -11.48 33.14
C LEU A 282 12.11 -11.84 34.22
N SER A 283 12.38 -12.84 35.07
CA SER A 283 11.50 -13.17 36.20
C SER A 283 11.41 -12.01 37.19
N GLY A 284 12.53 -11.30 37.43
CA GLY A 284 12.58 -10.08 38.24
C GLY A 284 11.79 -8.90 37.67
N LEU A 285 11.35 -8.96 36.41
CA LEU A 285 10.49 -7.98 35.74
C LEU A 285 9.01 -8.40 35.70
N GLY A 286 8.63 -9.47 36.41
CA GLY A 286 7.27 -10.02 36.40
C GLY A 286 6.96 -10.91 35.19
N ILE A 287 7.96 -11.29 34.39
CA ILE A 287 7.78 -12.17 33.23
C ILE A 287 7.89 -13.62 33.68
N SER A 288 6.75 -14.30 33.79
CA SER A 288 6.68 -15.71 34.21
C SER A 288 6.93 -16.70 33.07
N ASN A 289 6.65 -16.30 31.82
CA ASN A 289 6.80 -17.14 30.64
C ASN A 289 7.33 -16.32 29.46
N VAL A 290 8.24 -16.91 28.67
CA VAL A 290 8.75 -16.32 27.43
C VAL A 290 8.30 -17.21 26.28
N PRO A 291 7.50 -16.70 25.31
CA PRO A 291 7.00 -17.52 24.22
C PRO A 291 8.15 -18.01 23.32
N GLY A 292 7.95 -19.18 22.70
CA GLY A 292 8.87 -19.69 21.68
C GLY A 292 8.97 -18.71 20.51
N LEU A 293 10.17 -18.62 19.92
CA LEU A 293 10.40 -17.76 18.76
C LEU A 293 9.87 -18.42 17.49
N VAL A 294 9.03 -17.70 16.74
CA VAL A 294 8.61 -18.10 15.39
C VAL A 294 8.98 -16.97 14.45
N LEU A 295 9.80 -17.28 13.46
CA LEU A 295 10.18 -16.36 12.39
C LEU A 295 9.64 -16.86 11.05
N GLY A 296 9.28 -15.92 10.18
CA GLY A 296 8.57 -16.17 8.93
C GLY A 296 9.43 -15.92 7.69
N GLY A 297 9.02 -14.95 6.88
CA GLY A 297 9.46 -14.75 5.50
C GLY A 297 8.47 -15.31 4.48
N CYS A 298 8.44 -14.70 3.28
CA CYS A 298 7.41 -14.95 2.28
C CYS A 298 7.38 -16.39 1.75
N ALA A 299 8.51 -17.09 1.82
CA ALA A 299 8.65 -18.46 1.33
C ALA A 299 8.89 -19.49 2.45
N SER A 300 8.69 -19.14 3.72
CA SER A 300 8.94 -20.02 4.88
C SER A 300 8.00 -21.23 4.99
N GLY A 301 6.86 -21.21 4.29
CA GLY A 301 5.80 -22.20 4.48
C GLY A 301 5.04 -22.09 5.82
N ARG A 302 5.37 -21.12 6.68
CA ARG A 302 4.71 -20.88 8.00
C ARG A 302 3.50 -19.92 7.91
N GLY A 303 3.15 -19.52 6.69
CA GLY A 303 2.14 -18.52 6.37
C GLY A 303 2.73 -17.11 6.40
N PHE A 304 2.36 -16.28 5.43
CA PHE A 304 2.88 -14.91 5.34
C PHE A 304 2.02 -13.94 6.15
N LYS A 305 2.27 -13.88 7.45
CA LYS A 305 1.54 -13.07 8.44
C LYS A 305 2.49 -12.59 9.53
N THR A 306 2.02 -11.69 10.38
CA THR A 306 2.73 -11.34 11.62
C THR A 306 2.89 -12.56 12.53
N HIS A 307 4.14 -12.90 12.80
CA HIS A 307 4.53 -13.73 13.93
C HIS A 307 5.05 -12.79 15.01
N PRO A 308 4.39 -12.68 16.19
CA PRO A 308 4.84 -11.74 17.20
C PRO A 308 6.27 -12.04 17.67
N VAL A 309 7.13 -11.02 17.65
CA VAL A 309 8.55 -11.12 18.04
C VAL A 309 8.83 -10.17 19.19
N TRP A 310 9.42 -10.69 20.25
CA TRP A 310 9.96 -9.85 21.31
C TRP A 310 11.26 -9.23 20.83
N GLU A 311 11.36 -7.91 20.93
CA GLU A 311 12.52 -7.14 20.53
C GLU A 311 13.01 -6.27 21.68
N VAL A 312 14.31 -5.98 21.68
CA VAL A 312 14.92 -5.07 22.64
C VAL A 312 15.10 -3.71 21.98
N PHE A 313 14.74 -2.66 22.68
CA PHE A 313 14.93 -1.27 22.24
C PHE A 313 15.82 -0.54 23.23
N TRP A 314 16.71 0.29 22.71
CA TRP A 314 17.65 1.09 23.46
C TRP A 314 17.52 2.54 23.04
N ASP A 315 17.12 3.41 23.96
CA ASP A 315 16.87 4.84 23.72
C ASP A 315 15.92 5.07 22.52
N GLY A 316 14.87 4.23 22.44
CA GLY A 316 13.86 4.30 21.38
C GLY A 316 14.22 3.61 20.06
N MET A 317 15.45 3.09 19.91
CA MET A 317 15.91 2.39 18.71
C MET A 317 15.90 0.87 18.89
N PRO A 318 15.40 0.08 17.91
CA PRO A 318 15.47 -1.36 17.98
C PRO A 318 16.92 -1.85 17.87
N LEU A 319 17.28 -2.79 18.73
CA LEU A 319 18.56 -3.48 18.70
C LEU A 319 18.51 -4.69 17.75
N PRO A 320 19.55 -4.92 16.93
CA PRO A 320 19.65 -6.16 16.14
C PRO A 320 19.72 -7.38 17.06
N ILE A 321 18.99 -8.43 16.71
CA ILE A 321 19.19 -9.75 17.32
C ILE A 321 20.59 -10.25 16.96
N ALA A 322 21.28 -10.92 17.90
CA ALA A 322 22.60 -11.50 17.72
C ALA A 322 22.65 -12.31 16.41
N ARG A 323 23.64 -12.01 15.57
CA ARG A 323 23.70 -12.52 14.20
C ARG A 323 25.12 -12.72 13.70
N TRP A 324 25.26 -13.58 12.69
CA TRP A 324 26.51 -13.71 11.95
C TRP A 324 26.29 -13.96 10.45
N PRO A 325 27.03 -13.30 9.54
CA PRO A 325 27.99 -12.24 9.82
C PRO A 325 27.30 -10.94 10.26
N ASN A 326 28.03 -10.11 10.99
CA ASN A 326 27.54 -8.82 11.53
C ASN A 326 27.15 -7.85 10.41
N SER A 327 27.79 -7.97 9.24
CA SER A 327 27.40 -7.31 8.00
C SER A 327 27.33 -8.30 6.83
N GLY A 328 26.42 -8.07 5.88
CA GLY A 328 26.30 -8.90 4.69
C GLY A 328 25.69 -10.29 4.94
N PHE A 329 26.13 -11.27 4.15
CA PHE A 329 25.67 -12.65 4.18
C PHE A 329 26.85 -13.61 3.96
N ALA A 330 26.78 -14.79 4.58
CA ALA A 330 27.55 -15.96 4.17
C ALA A 330 26.88 -16.63 2.96
N ARG A 331 27.53 -17.65 2.37
CA ARG A 331 26.98 -18.41 1.23
C ARG A 331 26.99 -19.90 1.49
N ILE A 332 25.93 -20.57 1.07
CA ILE A 332 25.79 -22.03 1.15
C ILE A 332 26.89 -22.68 0.30
N THR A 333 27.64 -23.63 0.87
CA THR A 333 28.74 -24.31 0.16
C THR A 333 28.28 -25.50 -0.68
N GLY A 334 27.09 -26.04 -0.41
CA GLY A 334 26.49 -27.14 -1.17
C GLY A 334 25.10 -27.53 -0.68
N VAL A 335 24.38 -28.32 -1.48
CA VAL A 335 23.10 -28.94 -1.13
C VAL A 335 23.10 -30.40 -1.59
N ASN A 336 22.36 -31.26 -0.89
CA ASN A 336 22.12 -32.64 -1.33
C ASN A 336 21.03 -32.66 -2.40
N LEU A 337 21.22 -33.38 -3.51
CA LEU A 337 20.24 -33.49 -4.59
C LEU A 337 19.36 -34.75 -4.48
N LEU A 338 19.09 -35.22 -3.26
CA LEU A 338 18.23 -36.39 -3.03
C LEU A 338 16.74 -36.09 -3.31
N LYS A 339 16.33 -34.82 -3.16
CA LYS A 339 15.00 -34.32 -3.51
C LYS A 339 15.13 -33.10 -4.44
N PRO A 340 15.51 -33.31 -5.72
CA PRO A 340 15.81 -32.22 -6.61
C PRO A 340 14.55 -31.41 -6.95
N VAL A 341 14.71 -30.10 -7.04
CA VAL A 341 13.70 -29.17 -7.54
C VAL A 341 14.27 -28.37 -8.70
N TYR A 342 13.43 -28.13 -9.70
CA TYR A 342 13.77 -27.42 -10.93
C TYR A 342 12.87 -26.20 -11.04
N SER A 343 13.46 -25.02 -11.12
CA SER A 343 12.72 -23.77 -11.31
C SER A 343 13.49 -22.87 -12.26
N HIS A 344 12.86 -22.47 -13.37
CA HIS A 344 13.45 -21.61 -14.40
C HIS A 344 14.86 -22.03 -14.84
N GLY A 345 15.06 -23.32 -15.09
CA GLY A 345 16.35 -23.88 -15.52
C GLY A 345 17.43 -23.95 -14.42
N ARG A 346 17.12 -23.55 -13.18
CA ARG A 346 17.99 -23.72 -12.01
C ARG A 346 17.63 -24.99 -11.25
N VAL A 347 18.65 -25.67 -10.75
CA VAL A 347 18.51 -26.89 -9.94
C VAL A 347 18.82 -26.56 -8.48
N GLY A 348 18.00 -27.07 -7.57
CA GLY A 348 18.26 -27.07 -6.13
C GLY A 348 17.61 -28.27 -5.45
N SER A 349 17.36 -28.17 -4.15
CA SER A 349 16.87 -29.27 -3.32
C SER A 349 15.77 -28.87 -2.34
N GLN A 350 14.76 -29.72 -2.18
CA GLN A 350 13.69 -29.57 -1.19
C GLN A 350 13.95 -30.35 0.11
N GLU A 351 15.16 -30.86 0.33
CA GLU A 351 15.45 -31.72 1.49
C GLU A 351 15.43 -30.99 2.83
N GLY A 352 15.70 -29.67 2.84
CA GLY A 352 15.89 -28.91 4.08
C GLY A 352 17.25 -29.17 4.72
N VAL A 353 18.28 -29.46 3.91
CA VAL A 353 19.64 -29.73 4.36
C VAL A 353 20.62 -28.94 3.50
N ILE A 354 21.56 -28.25 4.15
CA ILE A 354 22.62 -27.49 3.48
C ILE A 354 24.00 -27.93 3.98
N HIS A 355 25.01 -27.79 3.12
CA HIS A 355 26.41 -27.88 3.50
C HIS A 355 26.96 -26.49 3.78
N PHE A 356 27.64 -26.32 4.92
CA PHE A 356 28.32 -25.09 5.26
C PHE A 356 29.66 -25.36 5.95
N LYS A 357 30.74 -25.40 5.15
CA LYS A 357 32.11 -25.67 5.64
C LYS A 357 32.67 -24.47 6.41
N SER A 358 32.43 -24.44 7.72
CA SER A 358 32.93 -23.42 8.65
C SER A 358 33.10 -24.01 10.04
N GLN A 359 34.10 -23.58 10.80
CA GLN A 359 34.28 -24.03 12.19
C GLN A 359 33.13 -23.57 13.11
N ARG A 360 32.39 -22.54 12.73
CA ARG A 360 31.23 -22.04 13.49
C ARG A 360 30.14 -23.07 13.69
N VAL A 361 30.03 -24.06 12.79
CA VAL A 361 29.03 -25.13 12.94
C VAL A 361 29.23 -25.93 14.24
N VAL A 362 30.46 -25.96 14.78
CA VAL A 362 30.76 -26.59 16.07
C VAL A 362 30.06 -25.84 17.20
N ASP A 363 30.17 -24.51 17.22
CA ASP A 363 29.50 -23.68 18.24
C ASP A 363 27.98 -23.71 18.06
N TRP A 364 27.50 -23.64 16.81
CA TRP A 364 26.07 -23.68 16.48
C TRP A 364 25.39 -25.00 16.88
N ALA A 365 26.13 -26.11 16.94
CA ALA A 365 25.60 -27.39 17.41
C ALA A 365 25.11 -27.33 18.88
N SER A 366 25.58 -26.36 19.66
CA SER A 366 25.16 -26.12 21.06
C SER A 366 24.02 -25.10 21.20
N GLU A 367 23.55 -24.52 20.09
CA GLU A 367 22.47 -23.53 20.08
C GLU A 367 21.11 -24.21 19.91
N SER A 368 20.32 -24.28 20.98
CA SER A 368 19.01 -24.96 21.01
C SER A 368 17.89 -24.22 20.25
N GLU A 369 18.08 -22.93 20.00
CA GLU A 369 17.09 -22.05 19.36
C GLU A 369 17.71 -21.30 18.17
N GLY A 370 18.73 -21.87 17.52
CA GLY A 370 19.42 -21.26 16.38
C GLY A 370 18.55 -21.18 15.12
N TRP A 371 18.59 -20.03 14.44
CA TRP A 371 17.89 -19.81 13.17
C TRP A 371 18.86 -19.31 12.11
N LEU A 372 18.59 -19.64 10.85
CA LEU A 372 19.24 -19.02 9.70
C LEU A 372 18.21 -18.21 8.91
N HIS A 373 18.53 -16.98 8.55
CA HIS A 373 17.78 -16.16 7.61
C HIS A 373 18.48 -16.16 6.25
N GLY A 374 17.78 -16.46 5.17
CA GLY A 374 18.40 -16.50 3.87
C GLY A 374 17.44 -16.31 2.71
N TYR A 375 18.05 -16.04 1.56
CA TYR A 375 17.41 -16.16 0.25
C TYR A 375 17.88 -17.50 -0.29
N TRP A 376 17.05 -18.53 -0.19
CA TRP A 376 17.52 -19.92 -0.26
C TRP A 376 17.57 -20.48 -1.67
N PHE A 377 16.72 -19.95 -2.55
CA PHE A 377 16.65 -20.36 -3.96
C PHE A 377 16.67 -19.15 -4.90
N TRP A 378 15.86 -18.15 -4.56
CA TRP A 378 15.67 -16.91 -5.28
C TRP A 378 15.90 -15.71 -4.37
N ASP A 379 16.54 -14.66 -4.89
CA ASP A 379 16.88 -13.44 -4.15
C ASP A 379 15.66 -12.51 -3.93
N TRP A 380 14.48 -12.91 -4.44
CA TRP A 380 13.17 -12.28 -4.19
C TRP A 380 12.31 -13.04 -3.18
N ALA A 381 12.81 -14.14 -2.62
CA ALA A 381 12.08 -14.99 -1.67
C ALA A 381 12.96 -15.32 -0.46
N ASP A 382 12.76 -14.58 0.64
CA ASP A 382 13.42 -14.87 1.92
C ASP A 382 12.60 -15.83 2.79
N SER A 383 13.31 -16.54 3.66
CA SER A 383 12.72 -17.16 4.85
C SER A 383 13.73 -17.31 5.97
N TYR A 384 13.18 -17.44 7.18
CA TYR A 384 13.88 -17.93 8.35
C TYR A 384 13.66 -19.44 8.50
N GLU A 385 14.76 -20.17 8.66
CA GLU A 385 14.78 -21.62 8.83
C GLU A 385 15.39 -21.98 10.18
N LYS A 386 14.61 -22.70 11.01
CA LYS A 386 15.07 -23.13 12.33
C LYS A 386 16.02 -24.32 12.18
N ILE A 387 17.15 -24.28 12.87
CA ILE A 387 18.08 -25.40 12.91
C ILE A 387 17.47 -26.52 13.75
N GLN A 388 17.32 -27.70 13.14
CA GLN A 388 16.94 -28.93 13.83
C GLN A 388 18.16 -29.64 14.39
N SER A 389 19.22 -29.76 13.59
CA SER A 389 20.47 -30.39 14.00
C SER A 389 21.66 -29.96 13.13
N VAL A 390 22.86 -30.12 13.68
CA VAL A 390 24.13 -29.87 13.00
C VAL A 390 25.00 -31.13 13.08
N ASP A 391 25.45 -31.61 11.93
CA ASP A 391 26.49 -32.64 11.83
C ASP A 391 27.84 -31.95 11.60
N VAL A 392 28.62 -31.83 12.67
CA VAL A 392 29.92 -31.17 12.66
C VAL A 392 30.97 -31.92 11.83
N THR A 393 30.83 -33.25 11.67
CA THR A 393 31.79 -34.07 10.93
C THR A 393 31.64 -33.82 9.43
N ASN A 394 30.38 -33.75 8.96
CA ASN A 394 30.05 -33.58 7.55
C ASN A 394 29.72 -32.13 7.18
N TYR A 395 29.74 -31.19 8.13
CA TYR A 395 29.36 -29.78 7.94
C TYR A 395 27.94 -29.60 7.39
N LEU A 396 27.00 -30.43 7.87
CA LEU A 396 25.60 -30.39 7.46
C LEU A 396 24.75 -29.67 8.50
N ILE A 397 23.86 -28.81 8.03
CA ILE A 397 22.81 -28.19 8.84
C ILE A 397 21.48 -28.68 8.31
N ARG A 398 20.66 -29.26 9.19
CA ARG A 398 19.30 -29.71 8.91
C ARG A 398 18.30 -28.75 9.50
N PHE A 399 17.28 -28.40 8.73
CA PHE A 399 16.21 -27.50 9.16
C PHE A 399 14.95 -28.23 9.62
N GLU A 400 14.24 -27.62 10.56
CA GLU A 400 12.93 -28.08 11.02
C GLU A 400 11.84 -27.69 10.01
N PRO A 401 10.97 -28.63 9.56
CA PRO A 401 9.83 -28.30 8.72
C PRO A 401 8.82 -27.33 9.38
N PRO A 402 8.04 -26.57 8.60
CA PRO A 402 8.15 -26.42 7.14
C PRO A 402 9.45 -25.71 6.76
N VAL A 403 9.99 -26.06 5.59
CA VAL A 403 11.20 -25.44 5.03
C VAL A 403 10.85 -24.62 3.80
N HIS A 404 11.76 -23.72 3.40
CA HIS A 404 11.63 -22.85 2.24
C HIS A 404 10.93 -23.48 1.03
N THR A 405 9.85 -22.86 0.53
CA THR A 405 8.92 -23.45 -0.44
C THR A 405 9.51 -23.66 -1.84
N TYR A 406 10.54 -22.91 -2.22
CA TYR A 406 11.28 -23.14 -3.47
C TYR A 406 12.46 -24.11 -3.31
N GLY A 407 12.81 -24.47 -2.07
CA GLY A 407 13.99 -25.28 -1.77
C GLY A 407 15.26 -24.45 -1.60
N PHE A 408 16.42 -25.11 -1.73
CA PHE A 408 17.75 -24.60 -1.42
C PHE A 408 18.71 -24.80 -2.59
N ARG A 409 19.59 -23.84 -2.86
CA ARG A 409 20.60 -23.93 -3.93
C ARG A 409 21.99 -23.55 -3.44
N THR A 410 23.02 -24.21 -3.97
CA THR A 410 24.43 -23.87 -3.71
C THR A 410 24.72 -22.40 -4.05
N GLY A 411 25.52 -21.74 -3.22
CA GLY A 411 25.96 -20.34 -3.41
C GLY A 411 24.97 -19.27 -2.96
N GLN A 412 23.77 -19.66 -2.50
CA GLN A 412 22.74 -18.74 -2.03
C GLN A 412 23.09 -18.08 -0.69
N PRO A 413 22.70 -16.80 -0.48
CA PRO A 413 23.11 -16.04 0.68
C PRO A 413 22.27 -16.33 1.93
N PHE A 414 22.91 -16.40 3.09
CA PHE A 414 22.24 -16.55 4.37
C PHE A 414 23.05 -15.91 5.52
N ARG A 415 22.42 -15.77 6.69
CA ARG A 415 23.05 -15.37 7.94
C ARG A 415 22.46 -16.16 9.10
N ALA A 416 23.25 -16.44 10.13
CA ALA A 416 22.77 -16.94 11.41
C ALA A 416 22.15 -15.80 12.22
N VAL A 417 21.10 -16.11 12.98
CA VAL A 417 20.41 -15.20 13.89
C VAL A 417 19.94 -15.95 15.14
N ASN A 418 19.75 -15.24 16.25
CA ASN A 418 19.26 -15.80 17.51
C ASN A 418 20.17 -16.91 18.09
N MET A 419 21.48 -16.68 18.10
CA MET A 419 22.47 -17.58 18.69
C MET A 419 23.31 -16.82 19.72
N LEU A 420 23.48 -17.36 20.92
CA LEU A 420 24.20 -16.68 21.99
C LEU A 420 25.71 -16.59 21.70
N CYS A 421 26.28 -17.60 21.04
CA CYS A 421 27.67 -17.58 20.59
C CYS A 421 27.97 -16.49 19.55
N GLU A 422 26.95 -15.97 18.87
CA GLU A 422 27.06 -14.88 17.88
C GLU A 422 26.66 -13.51 18.44
N LEU A 423 26.53 -13.37 19.77
CA LEU A 423 26.39 -12.07 20.44
C LEU A 423 27.79 -11.44 20.59
N ASP A 424 28.25 -10.73 19.57
CA ASP A 424 29.65 -10.29 19.46
C ASP A 424 29.90 -8.85 18.99
N GLU A 425 28.84 -8.05 18.79
CA GLU A 425 28.94 -6.61 18.55
C GLU A 425 28.09 -5.74 19.50
N PRO A 426 28.52 -4.47 19.76
CA PRO A 426 27.71 -3.51 20.49
C PRO A 426 26.32 -3.32 19.88
N GLY A 427 25.30 -3.36 20.73
CA GLY A 427 23.90 -3.22 20.32
C GLY A 427 23.23 -4.54 19.99
N GLU A 428 23.89 -5.69 20.03
CA GLU A 428 23.23 -6.97 19.84
C GLU A 428 22.58 -7.52 21.11
N TRP A 429 21.59 -8.41 20.94
CA TRP A 429 20.91 -9.07 22.05
C TRP A 429 20.50 -10.51 21.75
N TYR A 430 20.29 -11.30 22.81
CA TYR A 430 19.78 -12.67 22.79
C TYR A 430 18.88 -12.92 24.01
N ILE A 431 17.79 -13.68 23.83
CA ILE A 431 16.96 -14.14 24.95
C ILE A 431 17.09 -15.64 25.12
N ASP A 432 17.54 -16.07 26.29
CA ASP A 432 17.40 -17.45 26.74
C ASP A 432 15.97 -17.64 27.26
N ARG A 433 15.13 -18.23 26.42
CA ARG A 433 13.71 -18.45 26.74
C ARG A 433 13.52 -19.46 27.87
N ARG A 434 14.41 -20.46 27.98
CA ARG A 434 14.32 -21.54 28.96
C ARG A 434 14.63 -21.03 30.37
N ASN A 435 15.69 -20.25 30.49
CA ASN A 435 16.13 -19.69 31.77
C ASN A 435 15.60 -18.28 32.03
N ARG A 436 14.83 -17.71 31.10
CA ARG A 436 14.21 -16.37 31.17
C ARG A 436 15.25 -15.27 31.40
N ARG A 437 16.35 -15.31 30.64
CA ARG A 437 17.44 -14.32 30.73
C ARG A 437 17.60 -13.58 29.41
N LEU A 438 17.68 -12.25 29.48
CA LEU A 438 18.02 -11.39 28.37
C LEU A 438 19.51 -11.05 28.45
N TYR A 439 20.27 -11.36 27.40
CA TYR A 439 21.67 -10.98 27.22
C TYR A 439 21.73 -9.83 26.21
N VAL A 440 22.50 -8.79 26.52
CA VAL A 440 22.68 -7.62 25.65
C VAL A 440 24.14 -7.20 25.72
N TRP A 441 24.72 -6.78 24.59
CA TRP A 441 25.88 -5.92 24.61
C TRP A 441 25.39 -4.47 24.51
N PRO A 442 25.44 -3.66 25.59
CA PRO A 442 24.94 -2.30 25.56
C PRO A 442 25.69 -1.42 24.54
N PRO A 443 24.98 -0.68 23.65
CA PRO A 443 25.61 0.28 22.74
C PRO A 443 26.10 1.53 23.49
N SER A 444 25.50 1.84 24.64
CA SER A 444 25.87 2.92 25.54
C SER A 444 25.71 2.47 27.00
N SER A 445 26.02 3.34 27.96
CA SER A 445 25.95 2.98 29.39
C SER A 445 24.51 2.66 29.83
N PRO A 446 24.24 1.46 30.38
CA PRO A 446 22.90 1.08 30.85
C PRO A 446 22.32 2.01 31.92
N ALA A 447 23.18 2.66 32.72
CA ALA A 447 22.77 3.54 33.81
C ALA A 447 22.03 4.81 33.35
N ARG A 448 22.16 5.18 32.06
CA ARG A 448 21.54 6.38 31.48
C ARG A 448 20.58 6.07 30.34
N ALA A 449 20.44 4.79 29.99
CA ALA A 449 19.66 4.37 28.85
C ALA A 449 18.22 4.00 29.24
N GLU A 450 17.32 4.16 28.28
CA GLU A 450 15.98 3.62 28.34
C GLU A 450 15.91 2.31 27.57
N VAL A 451 15.78 1.19 28.30
CA VAL A 451 15.75 -0.15 27.72
C VAL A 451 14.35 -0.74 27.81
N TRP A 452 13.80 -1.16 26.68
CA TRP A 452 12.47 -1.75 26.57
C TRP A 452 12.50 -3.12 25.92
N LEU A 453 11.60 -3.99 26.36
CA LEU A 453 11.30 -5.27 25.74
C LEU A 453 9.86 -5.24 25.21
N SER A 454 9.64 -5.44 23.92
CA SER A 454 8.28 -5.54 23.37
C SER A 454 7.66 -6.89 23.68
N VAL A 455 6.50 -6.90 24.37
CA VAL A 455 5.89 -8.17 24.83
C VAL A 455 4.44 -8.36 24.40
N PHE A 456 3.70 -7.27 24.18
CA PHE A 456 2.29 -7.30 23.82
C PHE A 456 2.09 -7.74 22.36
N ARG A 457 1.40 -8.85 22.15
CA ARG A 457 1.35 -9.57 20.85
C ARG A 457 0.19 -9.16 19.93
N ASP A 458 -0.84 -8.55 20.49
CA ASP A 458 -2.07 -8.22 19.79
C ASP A 458 -2.04 -6.76 19.33
N PRO A 459 -2.90 -6.32 18.40
CA PRO A 459 -3.03 -4.89 18.08
C PRO A 459 -3.46 -4.09 19.31
N PHE A 460 -2.94 -2.88 19.47
CA PHE A 460 -3.30 -1.98 20.57
C PHE A 460 -4.79 -1.63 20.57
N ILE A 461 -5.34 -1.38 19.38
CA ILE A 461 -6.74 -1.03 19.19
C ILE A 461 -7.31 -1.72 17.94
N VAL A 462 -8.54 -2.20 18.07
CA VAL A 462 -9.32 -2.82 16.99
C VAL A 462 -10.64 -2.07 16.82
N LEU A 463 -10.84 -1.45 15.66
CA LEU A 463 -12.13 -0.90 15.24
C LEU A 463 -12.88 -1.99 14.46
N SER A 464 -13.87 -2.62 15.09
CA SER A 464 -14.59 -3.78 14.53
C SER A 464 -16.01 -3.41 14.14
N ASN A 465 -16.28 -3.30 12.84
CA ASN A 465 -17.54 -2.84 12.26
C ASN A 465 -18.04 -1.51 12.84
N ALA A 466 -17.10 -0.67 13.31
CA ALA A 466 -17.37 0.65 13.85
C ALA A 466 -17.54 1.66 12.71
N SER A 467 -18.37 2.68 12.92
CA SER A 467 -18.55 3.76 11.96
C SER A 467 -18.30 5.12 12.60
N TYR A 468 -17.64 6.01 11.84
CA TYR A 468 -17.33 7.39 12.25
C TYR A 468 -16.60 7.46 13.61
N VAL A 469 -15.57 6.62 13.76
CA VAL A 469 -14.64 6.63 14.90
C VAL A 469 -13.30 7.22 14.46
N ARG A 470 -12.77 8.17 15.23
CA ARG A 470 -11.46 8.78 15.00
C ARG A 470 -10.50 8.47 16.13
N ILE A 471 -9.28 8.04 15.78
CA ILE A 471 -8.15 7.90 16.69
C ILE A 471 -7.14 8.99 16.35
N GLU A 472 -6.88 9.91 17.27
CA GLU A 472 -6.11 11.11 16.97
C GLU A 472 -4.95 11.34 17.93
N THR A 473 -3.77 11.71 17.41
CA THR A 473 -2.65 12.25 18.22
C THR A 473 -2.13 11.32 19.34
N ILE A 474 -2.22 10.01 19.15
CA ILE A 474 -1.74 8.99 20.10
C ILE A 474 -0.48 8.31 19.55
N THR A 475 0.49 8.05 20.43
CA THR A 475 1.65 7.20 20.12
C THR A 475 1.36 5.76 20.54
N PHE A 476 1.60 4.79 19.67
CA PHE A 476 1.53 3.36 19.92
C PHE A 476 2.93 2.77 19.76
N GLU A 477 3.48 2.15 20.81
CA GLU A 477 4.85 1.65 20.77
C GLU A 477 5.14 0.40 21.60
N TYR A 478 6.24 -0.26 21.25
CA TYR A 478 6.80 -1.45 21.91
C TYR A 478 5.86 -2.66 21.87
N GLY A 479 5.13 -2.84 20.77
CA GLY A 479 4.33 -4.05 20.50
C GLY A 479 5.19 -5.18 19.92
N ALA A 480 4.96 -6.42 20.34
CA ALA A 480 5.54 -7.59 19.68
C ALA A 480 4.82 -7.95 18.36
N GLY A 481 3.56 -7.54 18.21
CA GLY A 481 2.72 -7.77 17.02
C GLY A 481 2.38 -6.51 16.24
N ASP A 482 1.19 -6.48 15.65
CA ASP A 482 0.69 -5.35 14.86
C ASP A 482 0.33 -4.13 15.71
N GLY A 483 0.19 -2.97 15.08
CA GLY A 483 -0.23 -1.73 15.75
C GLY A 483 -1.75 -1.58 15.88
N ILE A 484 -2.44 -1.19 14.81
CA ILE A 484 -3.87 -0.82 14.81
C ILE A 484 -4.62 -1.63 13.76
N HIS A 485 -5.80 -2.15 14.08
CA HIS A 485 -6.67 -2.84 13.13
C HIS A 485 -8.00 -2.11 12.94
N ILE A 486 -8.45 -2.01 11.69
CA ILE A 486 -9.80 -1.59 11.28
C ILE A 486 -10.40 -2.72 10.45
N VAL A 487 -11.53 -3.26 10.88
CA VAL A 487 -12.19 -4.42 10.25
C VAL A 487 -13.64 -4.08 9.97
N GLY A 488 -14.01 -3.89 8.71
CA GLY A 488 -15.35 -3.47 8.31
C GLY A 488 -15.67 -2.04 8.74
N GLY A 489 -16.96 -1.69 8.71
CA GLY A 489 -17.44 -0.38 9.15
C GLY A 489 -17.38 0.71 8.08
N LYS A 490 -17.45 1.97 8.51
CA LYS A 490 -17.51 3.13 7.58
C LYS A 490 -16.91 4.39 8.18
N GLY A 491 -16.06 5.08 7.43
CA GLY A 491 -15.65 6.44 7.78
C GLY A 491 -14.81 6.56 9.04
N CYS A 492 -14.11 5.50 9.45
CA CYS A 492 -13.14 5.56 10.54
C CYS A 492 -11.83 6.22 10.08
N GLU A 493 -11.19 6.96 10.98
CA GLU A 493 -9.96 7.71 10.68
C GLU A 493 -8.90 7.51 11.77
N VAL A 494 -7.65 7.31 11.35
CA VAL A 494 -6.47 7.39 12.23
C VAL A 494 -5.65 8.60 11.78
N ALA A 495 -5.51 9.60 12.66
CA ALA A 495 -4.96 10.89 12.27
C ALA A 495 -3.93 11.46 13.24
N GLY A 496 -2.77 11.89 12.74
CA GLY A 496 -1.72 12.48 13.58
C GLY A 496 -1.12 11.51 14.60
N CYS A 497 -1.31 10.22 14.42
CA CYS A 497 -0.79 9.19 15.33
C CYS A 497 0.65 8.82 14.97
N ILE A 498 1.38 8.31 15.97
CA ILE A 498 2.68 7.69 15.78
C ILE A 498 2.51 6.20 16.04
N VAL A 499 2.84 5.34 15.08
CA VAL A 499 2.88 3.88 15.28
C VAL A 499 4.31 3.43 15.05
N ARG A 500 5.00 3.02 16.12
CA ARG A 500 6.43 2.72 16.02
C ARG A 500 6.88 1.55 16.88
N ASN A 501 8.07 1.02 16.59
CA ASN A 501 8.72 0.03 17.45
C ASN A 501 7.82 -1.20 17.70
N CYS A 502 7.24 -1.74 16.63
CA CYS A 502 6.38 -2.91 16.67
C CYS A 502 6.96 -4.06 15.82
N GLY A 503 6.78 -5.30 16.26
CA GLY A 503 7.26 -6.48 15.52
C GLY A 503 6.42 -6.84 14.27
N GLY A 504 5.19 -6.35 14.18
CA GLY A 504 4.25 -6.63 13.09
C GLY A 504 4.05 -5.48 12.10
N ASP A 505 2.86 -5.48 11.47
CA ASP A 505 2.40 -4.43 10.56
C ASP A 505 1.87 -3.22 11.36
N GLY A 506 2.04 -2.00 10.84
CA GLY A 506 1.67 -0.77 11.56
C GLY A 506 0.16 -0.60 11.71
N ILE A 507 -0.55 -0.44 10.59
CA ILE A 507 -2.00 -0.25 10.56
C ILE A 507 -2.61 -1.17 9.51
N THR A 508 -3.63 -1.95 9.88
CA THR A 508 -4.36 -2.80 8.92
C THR A 508 -5.80 -2.36 8.79
N VAL A 509 -6.28 -2.27 7.55
CA VAL A 509 -7.67 -1.98 7.18
C VAL A 509 -8.16 -3.10 6.29
N ARG A 510 -9.24 -3.77 6.71
CA ARG A 510 -9.85 -4.87 5.97
C ARG A 510 -11.36 -4.72 5.89
N GLY A 511 -11.87 -4.55 4.67
CA GLY A 511 -13.29 -4.31 4.41
C GLY A 511 -13.74 -2.90 4.83
N GLY A 512 -15.06 -2.69 4.82
CA GLY A 512 -15.65 -1.39 5.14
C GLY A 512 -15.55 -0.39 3.99
N THR A 513 -15.84 0.88 4.26
CA THR A 513 -15.81 1.96 3.25
C THR A 513 -15.30 3.28 3.82
N ASN A 514 -14.60 4.07 3.00
CA ASN A 514 -14.16 5.44 3.31
C ASN A 514 -13.29 5.58 4.57
N HIS A 515 -12.46 4.58 4.89
CA HIS A 515 -11.47 4.68 5.96
C HIS A 515 -10.27 5.54 5.55
N VAL A 516 -9.72 6.31 6.49
CA VAL A 516 -8.61 7.23 6.22
C VAL A 516 -7.49 7.04 7.25
N ILE A 517 -6.25 6.89 6.76
CA ILE A 517 -5.04 7.08 7.55
C ILE A 517 -4.43 8.42 7.10
N ARG A 518 -4.31 9.38 8.03
CA ARG A 518 -3.91 10.76 7.71
C ARG A 518 -2.77 11.24 8.59
N SER A 519 -1.76 11.88 8.01
CA SER A 519 -0.77 12.65 8.78
C SER A 519 -0.09 11.84 9.90
N CYS A 520 0.05 10.52 9.71
CA CYS A 520 0.66 9.62 10.69
C CYS A 520 2.15 9.43 10.41
N ASP A 521 2.92 9.18 11.47
CA ASP A 521 4.32 8.75 11.38
C ASP A 521 4.39 7.26 11.75
N ILE A 522 4.83 6.42 10.82
CA ILE A 522 4.77 4.95 10.95
C ILE A 522 6.17 4.38 10.70
N TYR A 523 6.86 3.88 11.73
CA TYR A 523 8.26 3.50 11.56
C TYR A 523 8.81 2.47 12.54
N ASN A 524 10.01 1.96 12.27
CA ASN A 524 10.68 0.92 13.07
C ASN A 524 9.81 -0.35 13.22
N LEU A 525 9.21 -0.80 12.13
CA LEU A 525 8.31 -1.96 12.12
C LEU A 525 9.01 -3.24 11.67
N GLY A 526 8.64 -4.37 12.27
CA GLY A 526 9.13 -5.67 11.88
C GLY A 526 8.59 -6.12 10.51
N ARG A 527 7.37 -5.70 10.15
CA ARG A 527 6.74 -5.94 8.84
C ARG A 527 6.42 -4.63 8.11
N GLY A 528 5.29 -4.54 7.41
CA GLY A 528 4.90 -3.42 6.56
C GLY A 528 4.27 -2.25 7.32
N GLY A 529 4.04 -1.15 6.61
CA GLY A 529 3.45 0.06 7.19
C GLY A 529 1.93 -0.03 7.32
N VAL A 530 1.23 -0.01 6.18
CA VAL A 530 -0.23 -0.05 6.10
C VAL A 530 -0.70 -1.16 5.17
N ILE A 531 -1.65 -1.98 5.61
CA ILE A 531 -2.44 -2.86 4.74
C ILE A 531 -3.80 -2.20 4.50
N LEU A 532 -4.15 -1.96 3.25
CA LEU A 532 -5.38 -1.29 2.84
C LEU A 532 -6.19 -2.20 1.90
N GLU A 533 -7.12 -2.97 2.46
CA GLU A 533 -7.93 -3.93 1.70
C GLU A 533 -9.41 -3.58 1.77
N GLY A 534 -10.07 -3.36 0.63
CA GLY A 534 -11.51 -3.12 0.59
C GLY A 534 -12.13 -3.08 -0.80
N GLY A 535 -13.46 -3.17 -0.84
CA GLY A 535 -14.24 -3.13 -2.07
C GLY A 535 -14.59 -4.52 -2.58
N ASP A 536 -15.46 -4.57 -3.59
CA ASP A 536 -15.85 -5.81 -4.25
C ASP A 536 -15.24 -5.82 -5.65
N ARG A 537 -14.10 -6.50 -5.77
CA ARG A 537 -13.41 -6.63 -7.06
C ARG A 537 -14.25 -7.36 -8.10
N ARG A 538 -15.07 -8.34 -7.70
CA ARG A 538 -15.92 -9.07 -8.66
C ARG A 538 -16.91 -8.14 -9.35
N ARG A 539 -17.46 -7.18 -8.58
CA ARG A 539 -18.48 -6.22 -9.05
C ARG A 539 -17.95 -4.82 -9.36
N LEU A 540 -16.65 -4.58 -9.17
CA LEU A 540 -16.02 -3.24 -9.27
C LEU A 540 -16.65 -2.20 -8.33
N VAL A 541 -17.07 -2.61 -7.14
CA VAL A 541 -17.60 -1.67 -6.13
C VAL A 541 -16.44 -1.12 -5.31
N PRO A 542 -16.19 0.20 -5.31
CA PRO A 542 -15.07 0.79 -4.58
C PRO A 542 -15.32 0.84 -3.09
N ALA A 543 -14.25 0.70 -2.29
CA ALA A 543 -14.27 1.00 -0.86
C ALA A 543 -13.70 2.38 -0.52
N SER A 544 -12.97 3.01 -1.44
CA SER A 544 -12.53 4.41 -1.33
C SER A 544 -11.75 4.75 -0.04
N HIS A 545 -10.96 3.80 0.46
CA HIS A 545 -10.01 4.07 1.54
C HIS A 545 -8.85 4.95 1.08
N ARG A 546 -8.23 5.69 2.01
CA ARG A 546 -7.17 6.64 1.69
C ARG A 546 -6.00 6.60 2.69
N VAL A 547 -4.77 6.61 2.19
CA VAL A 547 -3.55 6.89 2.96
C VAL A 547 -2.99 8.22 2.48
N ASN A 548 -2.99 9.23 3.35
CA ASN A 548 -2.70 10.60 2.97
C ASN A 548 -1.74 11.29 3.95
N ASN A 549 -0.77 12.04 3.44
CA ASN A 549 0.15 12.84 4.26
C ASN A 549 0.97 12.04 5.31
N CYS A 550 1.19 10.74 5.08
CA CYS A 550 1.87 9.85 6.02
C CYS A 550 3.38 9.77 5.73
N TYR A 551 4.15 9.69 6.81
CA TYR A 551 5.60 9.51 6.78
C TYR A 551 5.92 8.09 7.25
N ILE A 552 6.25 7.20 6.31
CA ILE A 552 6.43 5.76 6.61
C ILE A 552 7.86 5.34 6.28
N HIS A 553 8.60 4.87 7.28
CA HIS A 553 10.01 4.56 7.09
C HIS A 553 10.58 3.50 8.04
N HIS A 554 11.75 2.94 7.71
CA HIS A 554 12.46 1.97 8.56
C HIS A 554 11.58 0.76 8.95
N ILE A 555 10.97 0.15 7.94
CA ILE A 555 10.08 -1.01 8.09
C ILE A 555 10.70 -2.26 7.45
N SER A 556 9.99 -3.39 7.46
CA SER A 556 10.48 -4.67 6.95
C SER A 556 11.76 -5.12 7.68
N ARG A 557 11.87 -4.88 9.00
CA ARG A 557 13.09 -5.20 9.77
C ARG A 557 13.24 -6.70 10.04
N ILE A 558 12.11 -7.39 10.23
CA ILE A 558 12.04 -8.83 10.53
C ILE A 558 11.69 -9.58 9.24
N ASP A 559 10.47 -9.44 8.72
CA ASP A 559 10.12 -10.02 7.43
C ASP A 559 10.56 -9.06 6.32
N ARG A 560 11.58 -9.48 5.55
CA ARG A 560 12.35 -8.57 4.69
C ARG A 560 11.71 -8.30 3.35
N THR A 561 10.98 -9.27 2.81
CA THR A 561 10.46 -9.23 1.44
C THR A 561 8.94 -9.24 1.42
N TYR A 562 8.34 -8.48 0.49
CA TYR A 562 6.90 -8.33 0.28
C TYR A 562 6.13 -7.73 1.48
N THR A 563 6.81 -6.94 2.30
CA THR A 563 6.25 -6.18 3.43
C THR A 563 6.34 -4.67 3.17
N PRO A 564 5.53 -4.12 2.23
CA PRO A 564 5.70 -2.75 1.76
C PRO A 564 5.26 -1.68 2.76
N ALA A 565 5.57 -0.41 2.47
CA ALA A 565 5.03 0.72 3.22
C ALA A 565 3.51 0.81 3.11
N VAL A 566 2.95 0.57 1.91
CA VAL A 566 1.52 0.30 1.75
C VAL A 566 1.28 -0.91 0.83
N LEU A 567 0.56 -1.90 1.33
CA LEU A 567 -0.08 -2.93 0.52
C LEU A 567 -1.52 -2.50 0.26
N VAL A 568 -1.88 -2.22 -0.98
CA VAL A 568 -3.24 -1.85 -1.36
C VAL A 568 -3.89 -2.98 -2.16
N LYS A 569 -5.10 -3.36 -1.75
CA LYS A 569 -5.86 -4.45 -2.37
C LYS A 569 -7.34 -4.11 -2.54
N GLY A 570 -7.89 -4.39 -3.72
CA GLY A 570 -9.34 -4.32 -3.95
C GLY A 570 -9.72 -3.25 -4.97
N VAL A 571 -10.61 -2.31 -4.62
CA VAL A 571 -11.15 -1.34 -5.60
C VAL A 571 -11.24 0.08 -5.05
N GLY A 572 -10.73 1.06 -5.81
CA GLY A 572 -11.05 2.48 -5.61
C GLY A 572 -10.25 3.22 -4.54
N HIS A 573 -9.15 2.66 -4.04
CA HIS A 573 -8.31 3.28 -3.02
C HIS A 573 -7.44 4.43 -3.55
N VAL A 574 -7.08 5.37 -2.66
CA VAL A 574 -6.23 6.54 -2.97
C VAL A 574 -5.03 6.58 -2.03
N ILE A 575 -3.82 6.67 -2.58
CA ILE A 575 -2.57 6.81 -1.82
C ILE A 575 -1.89 8.10 -2.28
N ASP A 576 -1.87 9.13 -1.43
CA ASP A 576 -1.39 10.44 -1.87
C ASP A 576 -0.66 11.30 -0.84
N HIS A 577 0.26 12.14 -1.32
CA HIS A 577 1.04 13.07 -0.49
C HIS A 577 1.85 12.37 0.62
N ASN A 578 2.32 11.15 0.39
CA ASN A 578 3.10 10.41 1.38
C ASN A 578 4.60 10.45 1.07
N VAL A 579 5.42 10.20 2.09
CA VAL A 579 6.86 9.98 1.92
C VAL A 579 7.20 8.59 2.44
N PHE A 580 7.82 7.77 1.58
CA PHE A 580 8.21 6.38 1.87
C PHE A 580 9.72 6.20 1.70
N HIS A 581 10.41 5.77 2.75
CA HIS A 581 11.86 5.50 2.65
C HIS A 581 12.42 4.51 3.66
N ASP A 582 13.64 4.03 3.40
CA ASP A 582 14.32 3.03 4.23
C ASP A 582 13.47 1.77 4.41
N VAL A 583 13.07 1.18 3.28
CA VAL A 583 12.25 -0.03 3.22
C VAL A 583 13.07 -1.16 2.60
N ASN A 584 13.20 -2.30 3.29
CA ASN A 584 13.96 -3.42 2.74
C ASN A 584 13.28 -4.06 1.51
N SER A 585 11.96 -3.91 1.40
CA SER A 585 11.12 -4.27 0.25
C SER A 585 10.60 -3.04 -0.52
N SER A 586 9.55 -3.20 -1.31
CA SER A 586 8.88 -2.15 -2.09
C SER A 586 8.24 -1.09 -1.18
N ALA A 587 8.11 0.16 -1.64
CA ALA A 587 7.27 1.14 -0.94
C ALA A 587 5.79 0.76 -1.08
N LEU A 588 5.39 0.30 -2.26
CA LEU A 588 4.01 0.02 -2.60
C LEU A 588 3.88 -1.36 -3.23
N ARG A 589 2.85 -2.11 -2.82
CA ARG A 589 2.33 -3.24 -3.60
C ARG A 589 0.87 -2.97 -3.94
N VAL A 590 0.53 -3.05 -5.22
CA VAL A 590 -0.77 -2.60 -5.76
C VAL A 590 -1.51 -3.74 -6.44
N ASP A 591 -2.53 -4.28 -5.75
CA ASP A 591 -3.27 -5.47 -6.17
C ASP A 591 -4.78 -5.14 -6.35
N GLY A 592 -5.21 -4.68 -7.53
CA GLY A 592 -6.63 -4.34 -7.69
C GLY A 592 -6.98 -3.41 -8.84
N ASN A 593 -8.12 -2.74 -8.70
CA ASN A 593 -8.75 -1.96 -9.75
C ASN A 593 -9.02 -0.51 -9.29
N ASP A 594 -9.01 0.42 -10.23
CA ASP A 594 -9.39 1.82 -10.02
C ASP A 594 -8.63 2.50 -8.86
N HIS A 595 -7.36 2.13 -8.63
CA HIS A 595 -6.50 2.75 -7.62
C HIS A 595 -5.83 4.03 -8.15
N LEU A 596 -5.74 5.05 -7.30
CA LEU A 596 -5.04 6.30 -7.60
C LEU A 596 -3.85 6.47 -6.65
N ILE A 597 -2.65 6.59 -7.21
CA ILE A 597 -1.41 6.81 -6.48
C ILE A 597 -0.82 8.12 -6.98
N GLU A 598 -0.83 9.16 -6.14
CA GLU A 598 -0.43 10.50 -6.58
C GLU A 598 0.35 11.34 -5.56
N PHE A 599 1.24 12.21 -6.03
CA PHE A 599 1.99 13.13 -5.16
C PHE A 599 2.81 12.44 -4.05
N ASN A 600 3.19 11.18 -4.21
CA ASN A 600 4.05 10.50 -3.24
C ASN A 600 5.53 10.66 -3.60
N GLU A 601 6.39 10.74 -2.59
CA GLU A 601 7.85 10.70 -2.75
C GLU A 601 8.41 9.40 -2.17
N VAL A 602 9.22 8.71 -2.97
CA VAL A 602 9.72 7.36 -2.69
C VAL A 602 11.21 7.29 -2.95
N PHE A 603 11.98 6.94 -1.91
CA PHE A 603 13.43 6.78 -2.02
C PHE A 603 14.00 5.75 -1.07
N ARG A 604 15.20 5.22 -1.35
CA ARG A 604 15.86 4.23 -0.49
C ARG A 604 14.94 3.05 -0.11
N VAL A 605 14.25 2.52 -1.11
CA VAL A 605 13.42 1.31 -0.99
C VAL A 605 14.02 0.18 -1.82
N VAL A 606 13.57 -1.05 -1.57
CA VAL A 606 14.13 -2.29 -2.12
C VAL A 606 15.61 -2.42 -1.72
N LEU A 607 15.90 -2.21 -0.43
CA LEU A 607 17.28 -2.19 0.09
C LEU A 607 17.91 -3.59 0.23
N GLU A 608 17.08 -4.64 0.33
CA GLU A 608 17.58 -6.01 0.53
C GLU A 608 17.19 -6.96 -0.60
N SER A 609 15.90 -7.03 -0.94
CA SER A 609 15.38 -7.92 -1.98
C SER A 609 15.86 -7.57 -3.39
N ASP A 610 15.81 -8.57 -4.27
CA ASP A 610 15.98 -8.43 -5.72
C ASP A 610 14.65 -8.65 -6.44
N ASP A 611 14.59 -8.34 -7.74
CA ASP A 611 13.43 -8.55 -8.61
C ASP A 611 12.16 -7.85 -8.09
N GLN A 612 12.31 -6.60 -7.68
CA GLN A 612 11.25 -5.76 -7.08
C GLN A 612 11.35 -4.31 -7.57
N GLY A 613 10.28 -3.55 -7.36
CA GLY A 613 10.24 -2.11 -7.61
C GLY A 613 9.93 -1.30 -6.36
N GLY A 614 10.15 0.02 -6.42
CA GLY A 614 9.55 0.94 -5.45
C GLY A 614 8.03 0.77 -5.39
N VAL A 615 7.43 0.47 -6.54
CA VAL A 615 6.09 -0.12 -6.68
C VAL A 615 6.21 -1.51 -7.30
N ASP A 616 5.50 -2.49 -6.75
CA ASP A 616 5.28 -3.80 -7.36
C ASP A 616 3.79 -4.06 -7.65
N MET A 617 3.53 -4.62 -8.83
CA MET A 617 2.26 -5.23 -9.25
C MET A 617 2.57 -6.58 -9.88
N TRP A 618 1.69 -7.57 -9.74
CA TRP A 618 1.98 -8.91 -10.25
C TRP A 618 0.76 -9.68 -10.79
N GLY A 619 0.91 -10.26 -11.98
CA GLY A 619 0.26 -11.51 -12.38
C GLY A 619 -1.22 -11.45 -12.78
N ASP A 620 -1.88 -10.28 -12.71
CA ASP A 620 -3.30 -10.15 -13.05
C ASP A 620 -3.55 -9.08 -14.12
N PRO A 621 -3.75 -9.46 -15.41
CA PRO A 621 -4.02 -8.50 -16.49
C PRO A 621 -5.40 -7.83 -16.37
N THR A 622 -6.21 -8.23 -15.38
CA THR A 622 -7.52 -7.60 -15.09
C THR A 622 -7.44 -6.56 -13.97
N TYR A 623 -6.25 -6.27 -13.43
CA TYR A 623 -5.98 -5.05 -12.65
C TYR A 623 -5.98 -3.85 -13.59
N ARG A 624 -7.13 -3.17 -13.68
CA ARG A 624 -7.38 -2.07 -14.64
C ARG A 624 -7.82 -0.81 -13.90
N GLY A 625 -7.60 0.35 -14.54
CA GLY A 625 -7.92 1.66 -13.97
C GLY A 625 -6.93 2.15 -12.91
N VAL A 626 -5.78 1.48 -12.75
CA VAL A 626 -4.72 1.92 -11.84
C VAL A 626 -3.94 3.08 -12.47
N THR A 627 -3.79 4.16 -11.72
CA THR A 627 -3.08 5.38 -12.16
C THR A 627 -2.00 5.77 -11.16
N PHE A 628 -0.77 5.93 -11.65
CA PHE A 628 0.34 6.57 -10.97
C PHE A 628 0.54 7.95 -11.58
N ARG A 629 0.30 9.02 -10.83
CA ARG A 629 0.55 10.38 -11.33
C ARG A 629 1.27 11.31 -10.38
N TYR A 630 2.16 12.14 -10.92
CA TYR A 630 2.85 13.17 -10.12
C TYR A 630 3.59 12.62 -8.89
N ASN A 631 4.12 11.40 -8.96
CA ASN A 631 4.97 10.85 -7.90
C ASN A 631 6.44 11.12 -8.21
N TYR A 632 7.27 11.14 -7.18
CA TYR A 632 8.72 11.26 -7.30
C TYR A 632 9.42 10.01 -6.78
N PHE A 633 10.01 9.24 -7.69
CA PHE A 633 10.82 8.07 -7.36
C PHE A 633 12.30 8.41 -7.54
N HIS A 634 13.09 8.31 -6.47
CA HIS A 634 14.52 8.59 -6.56
C HIS A 634 15.42 7.71 -5.71
N HIS A 635 16.63 7.43 -6.19
CA HIS A 635 17.61 6.56 -5.51
C HIS A 635 17.04 5.19 -5.11
N ILE A 636 16.35 4.54 -6.04
CA ILE A 636 15.74 3.23 -5.81
C ILE A 636 16.81 2.15 -5.87
N GLY A 637 16.78 1.22 -4.90
CA GLY A 637 17.64 0.04 -4.93
C GLY A 637 19.05 0.22 -4.36
N GLY A 638 19.24 1.14 -3.41
CA GLY A 638 20.43 1.16 -2.55
C GLY A 638 21.71 1.66 -3.22
N TRP A 639 21.65 2.82 -3.89
CA TRP A 639 22.77 3.50 -4.55
C TRP A 639 23.99 3.78 -3.66
N ALA A 640 23.84 3.68 -2.33
CA ALA A 640 24.89 3.86 -1.35
C ALA A 640 25.74 2.60 -1.06
N ASN A 641 25.40 1.41 -1.58
CA ASN A 641 26.10 0.17 -1.23
C ASN A 641 26.58 -0.65 -2.44
N PRO A 642 27.82 -0.40 -2.94
CA PRO A 642 28.39 -1.10 -4.09
C PRO A 642 28.72 -2.59 -3.85
N MET A 643 28.67 -3.10 -2.61
CA MET A 643 28.93 -4.51 -2.29
C MET A 643 27.73 -5.44 -2.57
N ARG A 644 26.57 -4.90 -2.95
CA ARG A 644 25.31 -5.63 -3.18
C ARG A 644 24.60 -5.14 -4.44
N GLU A 645 25.29 -5.08 -5.57
CA GLU A 645 24.54 -4.97 -6.82
C GLU A 645 23.76 -6.28 -7.05
N PRO A 646 22.41 -6.25 -7.00
CA PRO A 646 21.59 -7.44 -7.23
C PRO A 646 21.84 -8.04 -8.61
N GLU A 647 21.56 -9.34 -8.76
CA GLU A 647 21.70 -10.05 -10.04
C GLU A 647 20.65 -9.54 -11.03
N LEU A 648 19.40 -9.42 -10.58
CA LEU A 648 18.27 -8.84 -11.31
C LEU A 648 18.17 -7.33 -11.02
N GLY A 649 17.12 -6.70 -11.57
CA GLY A 649 16.95 -5.27 -11.52
C GLY A 649 16.09 -4.80 -10.35
N ARG A 650 16.20 -3.51 -10.04
CA ARG A 650 15.29 -2.78 -9.16
C ARG A 650 14.74 -1.58 -9.92
N ALA A 651 13.41 -1.47 -9.99
CA ALA A 651 12.73 -0.42 -10.76
C ALA A 651 12.07 0.62 -9.84
N GLY A 652 11.75 1.80 -10.34
CA GLY A 652 10.82 2.71 -9.67
C GLY A 652 9.42 2.09 -9.61
N ILE A 653 8.93 1.64 -10.77
CA ILE A 653 7.67 0.89 -10.90
C ILE A 653 7.93 -0.42 -11.66
N ARG A 654 7.52 -1.54 -11.07
CA ARG A 654 7.59 -2.87 -11.66
C ARG A 654 6.19 -3.41 -11.94
N LEU A 655 5.86 -3.50 -13.22
CA LEU A 655 4.64 -4.12 -13.74
C LEU A 655 4.98 -5.57 -14.12
N ASP A 656 4.95 -6.44 -13.12
CA ASP A 656 5.43 -7.82 -13.25
C ASP A 656 4.35 -8.75 -13.77
N ASP A 657 4.72 -9.68 -14.65
CA ASP A 657 3.87 -10.71 -15.25
C ASP A 657 2.46 -10.25 -15.68
N ALA A 658 2.32 -9.90 -16.95
CA ALA A 658 1.05 -9.61 -17.61
C ALA A 658 0.23 -8.41 -17.09
N ILE A 659 0.74 -7.64 -16.12
CA ILE A 659 0.10 -6.39 -15.68
C ILE A 659 -0.07 -5.45 -16.87
N SER A 660 -1.31 -5.01 -17.09
CA SER A 660 -1.75 -4.37 -18.33
C SER A 660 -2.70 -3.20 -18.06
N GLY A 661 -2.69 -2.19 -18.93
CA GLY A 661 -3.61 -1.05 -18.83
C GLY A 661 -3.34 -0.07 -17.69
N VAL A 662 -2.13 -0.07 -17.13
CA VAL A 662 -1.72 0.87 -16.08
C VAL A 662 -1.35 2.21 -16.69
N VAL A 663 -1.79 3.31 -16.08
CA VAL A 663 -1.41 4.68 -16.47
C VAL A 663 -0.30 5.19 -15.57
N VAL A 664 0.84 5.54 -16.16
CA VAL A 664 1.98 6.18 -15.49
C VAL A 664 2.14 7.56 -16.13
N TYR A 665 1.67 8.60 -15.44
CA TYR A 665 1.54 9.95 -15.99
C TYR A 665 2.23 11.03 -15.16
N GLY A 666 3.10 11.85 -15.75
CA GLY A 666 3.63 13.01 -15.04
C GLY A 666 4.50 12.69 -13.82
N ASN A 667 5.08 11.49 -13.72
CA ASN A 667 5.95 11.11 -12.62
C ASN A 667 7.40 11.55 -12.90
N VAL A 668 8.18 11.77 -11.85
CA VAL A 668 9.61 12.03 -11.92
C VAL A 668 10.36 10.79 -11.44
N PHE A 669 11.28 10.31 -12.25
CA PHE A 669 12.17 9.19 -11.96
C PHE A 669 13.60 9.69 -12.01
N PHE A 670 14.27 9.78 -10.87
CA PHE A 670 15.65 10.23 -10.77
C PHE A 670 16.51 9.14 -10.14
N ARG A 671 17.39 8.49 -10.91
CA ARG A 671 18.15 7.33 -10.40
C ARG A 671 17.23 6.24 -9.82
N ALA A 672 16.15 5.98 -10.52
CA ALA A 672 15.11 5.04 -10.09
C ALA A 672 15.29 3.64 -10.71
N SER A 673 16.52 3.24 -11.02
CA SER A 673 16.83 2.06 -11.83
C SER A 673 18.20 1.51 -11.42
N ALA A 674 18.26 0.30 -10.87
CA ALA A 674 19.49 -0.33 -10.37
C ALA A 674 19.58 -1.83 -10.72
N GLY A 675 20.75 -2.43 -10.53
CA GLY A 675 21.02 -3.87 -10.71
C GLY A 675 21.75 -4.26 -12.01
N LYS A 676 22.43 -5.42 -12.00
CA LYS A 676 23.39 -5.82 -13.06
C LYS A 676 22.72 -6.16 -14.40
N ARG A 677 21.64 -6.96 -14.35
CA ARG A 677 20.85 -7.34 -15.55
C ARG A 677 19.84 -6.30 -15.98
N GLY A 678 19.74 -5.20 -15.22
CA GLY A 678 19.08 -3.94 -15.56
C GLY A 678 17.56 -4.01 -15.66
N PHE A 679 16.88 -3.35 -14.73
CA PHE A 679 15.54 -2.81 -14.94
C PHE A 679 15.64 -1.31 -15.23
N GLY A 680 14.75 -0.78 -16.05
CA GLY A 680 14.54 0.64 -16.20
C GLY A 680 13.76 1.19 -15.01
N ALA A 681 13.57 2.52 -15.00
CA ALA A 681 12.76 3.17 -13.99
C ALA A 681 11.32 2.63 -13.99
N VAL A 682 10.81 2.23 -15.15
CA VAL A 682 9.61 1.40 -15.28
C VAL A 682 9.99 0.06 -15.95
N GLN A 683 9.75 -1.06 -15.27
CA GLN A 683 9.91 -2.41 -15.81
C GLN A 683 8.54 -3.00 -16.18
N ILE A 684 8.40 -3.50 -17.40
CA ILE A 684 7.19 -4.17 -17.90
C ILE A 684 7.53 -5.61 -18.30
N HIS A 685 6.91 -6.59 -17.63
CA HIS A 685 7.16 -8.01 -17.88
C HIS A 685 5.92 -8.67 -18.48
N GLY A 686 5.97 -9.01 -19.77
CA GLY A 686 4.88 -9.66 -20.52
C GLY A 686 3.62 -8.82 -20.78
N GLY A 687 3.36 -7.80 -19.97
CA GLY A 687 2.16 -6.96 -20.02
C GLY A 687 1.99 -6.12 -21.29
N LYS A 688 0.76 -5.66 -21.52
CA LYS A 688 0.36 -4.84 -22.68
C LYS A 688 -0.52 -3.67 -22.26
N GLU A 689 -0.73 -2.73 -23.16
CA GLU A 689 -1.63 -1.58 -22.97
C GLU A 689 -1.25 -0.66 -21.80
N ASN A 690 -0.05 -0.80 -21.24
CA ASN A 690 0.43 0.14 -20.25
C ASN A 690 0.80 1.45 -20.94
N ILE A 691 0.50 2.55 -20.27
CA ILE A 691 0.62 3.91 -20.79
C ILE A 691 1.66 4.65 -19.95
N LEU A 692 2.76 5.05 -20.57
CA LEU A 692 3.74 5.95 -19.95
C LEU A 692 3.69 7.26 -20.70
N ASP A 693 3.12 8.27 -20.06
CA ASP A 693 2.85 9.54 -20.71
C ASP A 693 3.33 10.72 -19.87
N ASN A 694 3.97 11.71 -20.49
CA ASN A 694 4.39 12.93 -19.80
C ASN A 694 5.33 12.73 -18.59
N ASN A 695 6.10 11.63 -18.52
CA ASN A 695 7.01 11.39 -17.39
C ASN A 695 8.39 12.00 -17.64
N LEU A 696 9.10 12.28 -16.55
CA LEU A 696 10.47 12.78 -16.57
C LEU A 696 11.41 11.71 -16.00
N PHE A 697 12.37 11.25 -16.82
CA PHE A 697 13.39 10.28 -16.45
C PHE A 697 14.75 10.95 -16.47
N ILE A 698 15.50 10.85 -15.36
CA ILE A 698 16.80 11.49 -15.17
C ILE A 698 17.78 10.48 -14.57
N ASP A 699 18.97 10.37 -15.15
CA ASP A 699 20.09 9.57 -14.62
C ASP A 699 19.71 8.11 -14.29
N CYS A 700 18.81 7.51 -15.08
CA CYS A 700 18.42 6.12 -14.93
C CYS A 700 19.25 5.23 -15.86
N ARG A 701 19.57 3.99 -15.45
CA ARG A 701 20.26 3.05 -16.35
C ARG A 701 19.45 2.83 -17.63
N ALA A 702 18.14 2.71 -17.50
CA ALA A 702 17.18 2.84 -18.59
C ALA A 702 15.94 3.58 -18.08
N ALA A 703 15.24 4.31 -18.94
CA ALA A 703 13.94 4.87 -18.57
C ALA A 703 12.88 3.75 -18.48
N VAL A 704 12.83 2.88 -19.48
CA VAL A 704 11.92 1.73 -19.54
C VAL A 704 12.70 0.46 -19.83
N SER A 705 12.29 -0.66 -19.25
CA SER A 705 12.78 -1.98 -19.65
C SER A 705 11.64 -2.97 -19.87
N LEU A 706 11.80 -3.80 -20.89
CA LEU A 706 10.80 -4.79 -21.28
C LEU A 706 11.33 -6.20 -21.04
N SER A 707 10.47 -7.12 -20.64
CA SER A 707 10.74 -8.56 -20.65
C SER A 707 9.61 -9.21 -21.48
N PRO A 708 9.72 -9.22 -22.81
CA PRO A 708 8.62 -9.64 -23.66
C PRO A 708 8.38 -11.16 -23.59
N TRP A 709 7.12 -11.57 -23.63
CA TRP A 709 6.73 -12.97 -23.73
C TRP A 709 6.41 -13.39 -25.16
N THR A 710 6.56 -14.68 -25.44
CA THR A 710 6.07 -15.27 -26.69
C THR A 710 4.55 -15.24 -26.73
N THR A 711 3.97 -15.20 -27.93
CA THR A 711 2.52 -15.21 -28.10
C THR A 711 1.87 -16.46 -27.47
N ASN A 712 2.49 -17.62 -27.63
CA ASN A 712 1.96 -18.87 -27.06
C ASN A 712 1.95 -18.82 -25.53
N PHE A 713 3.05 -18.36 -24.91
CA PHE A 713 3.11 -18.25 -23.46
C PHE A 713 2.07 -17.25 -22.92
N TRP A 714 1.90 -16.10 -23.58
CA TRP A 714 0.84 -15.15 -23.24
C TRP A 714 -0.54 -15.79 -23.31
N LEU A 715 -0.88 -16.42 -24.44
CA LEU A 715 -2.18 -17.06 -24.66
C LEU A 715 -2.45 -18.11 -23.58
N ASP A 716 -1.47 -18.95 -23.25
CA ASP A 716 -1.60 -19.95 -22.20
C ASP A 716 -1.80 -19.31 -20.82
N PHE A 717 -1.10 -18.21 -20.53
CA PHE A 717 -1.22 -17.49 -19.25
C PHE A 717 -2.59 -16.82 -19.07
N VAL A 718 -3.12 -16.17 -20.11
CA VAL A 718 -4.37 -15.40 -20.01
C VAL A 718 -5.62 -16.22 -20.32
N ARG A 719 -5.47 -17.45 -20.84
CA ARG A 719 -6.59 -18.32 -21.22
C ARG A 719 -7.58 -18.47 -20.07
N GLY A 720 -8.84 -18.19 -20.35
CA GLY A 720 -9.92 -18.33 -19.36
C GLY A 720 -9.88 -17.31 -18.22
N ARG A 721 -9.03 -16.27 -18.28
CA ARG A 721 -8.95 -15.28 -17.19
C ARG A 721 -10.28 -14.56 -16.96
N LEU A 722 -11.00 -14.24 -18.04
CA LEU A 722 -12.32 -13.59 -17.94
C LEU A 722 -13.43 -14.54 -17.46
N SER A 723 -13.24 -15.85 -17.53
CA SER A 723 -14.23 -16.87 -17.12
C SER A 723 -13.90 -17.56 -15.80
N LYS A 724 -12.81 -17.16 -15.11
CA LYS A 724 -12.33 -17.76 -13.85
C LYS A 724 -13.30 -17.58 -12.67
N GLY A 725 -14.26 -16.66 -12.78
CA GLY A 725 -15.33 -16.44 -11.79
C GLY A 725 -14.98 -15.50 -10.62
N ASP A 726 -13.72 -15.04 -10.56
CA ASP A 726 -13.24 -14.01 -9.63
C ASP A 726 -13.65 -12.59 -10.06
N ILE A 727 -14.10 -12.43 -11.31
CA ILE A 727 -14.65 -11.19 -11.86
C ILE A 727 -16.03 -11.40 -12.52
N ASP A 728 -16.83 -10.34 -12.63
CA ASP A 728 -17.97 -10.29 -13.54
C ASP A 728 -17.51 -9.77 -14.91
N ALA A 729 -17.33 -10.68 -15.86
CA ALA A 729 -16.83 -10.35 -17.19
C ALA A 729 -17.67 -9.29 -17.90
N ARG A 730 -19.00 -9.27 -17.73
CA ARG A 730 -19.87 -8.28 -18.37
C ARG A 730 -19.62 -6.89 -17.81
N LEU A 731 -19.47 -6.76 -16.49
CA LEU A 731 -19.14 -5.49 -15.86
C LEU A 731 -17.73 -5.02 -16.25
N TYR A 732 -16.75 -5.94 -16.27
CA TYR A 732 -15.38 -5.64 -16.64
C TYR A 732 -15.25 -5.22 -18.11
N LEU A 733 -15.89 -5.92 -19.04
CA LEU A 733 -15.88 -5.55 -20.47
C LEU A 733 -16.60 -4.22 -20.73
N LYS A 734 -17.62 -3.89 -19.92
CA LYS A 734 -18.28 -2.59 -19.98
C LYS A 734 -17.38 -1.46 -19.47
N ARG A 735 -16.65 -1.69 -18.37
CA ARG A 735 -15.77 -0.69 -17.73
C ARG A 735 -14.42 -0.55 -18.44
N TYR A 736 -13.86 -1.67 -18.91
CA TYR A 736 -12.56 -1.81 -19.55
C TYR A 736 -12.70 -2.59 -20.88
N PRO A 737 -13.17 -1.94 -21.96
CA PRO A 737 -13.44 -2.61 -23.24
C PRO A 737 -12.23 -3.32 -23.85
N ASP A 738 -11.00 -2.88 -23.58
CA ASP A 738 -9.78 -3.49 -24.09
C ASP A 738 -9.58 -4.94 -23.62
N LEU A 739 -10.20 -5.34 -22.50
CA LEU A 739 -10.19 -6.73 -22.04
C LEU A 739 -10.82 -7.70 -23.05
N ALA A 740 -11.68 -7.22 -23.96
CA ALA A 740 -12.22 -8.04 -25.05
C ALA A 740 -11.13 -8.62 -25.97
N ARG A 741 -9.94 -7.99 -25.98
CA ARG A 741 -8.77 -8.37 -26.78
C ARG A 741 -7.60 -8.81 -25.91
N LEU A 742 -7.89 -9.34 -24.73
CA LEU A 742 -6.86 -9.79 -23.80
C LEU A 742 -5.92 -10.82 -24.46
N GLU A 743 -6.44 -11.70 -25.31
CA GLU A 743 -5.67 -12.75 -26.00
C GLU A 743 -4.88 -12.22 -27.23
N GLU A 744 -5.07 -10.97 -27.64
CA GLU A 744 -4.44 -10.41 -28.84
C GLU A 744 -3.25 -9.51 -28.50
N GLY A 745 -2.27 -9.41 -29.40
CA GLY A 745 -1.22 -8.37 -29.37
C GLY A 745 -0.47 -8.21 -28.04
N PRO A 746 0.15 -9.25 -27.47
CA PRO A 746 0.90 -9.14 -26.23
C PRO A 746 2.12 -8.23 -26.39
N ASN A 747 2.59 -7.68 -25.27
CA ASN A 747 3.76 -6.81 -25.15
C ASN A 747 3.66 -5.42 -25.81
N ILE A 748 2.52 -5.03 -26.42
CA ILE A 748 2.36 -3.71 -27.03
C ILE A 748 1.98 -2.68 -25.96
N ASN A 749 2.84 -1.71 -25.69
CA ASN A 749 2.61 -0.60 -24.74
C ASN A 749 2.77 0.76 -25.43
N PHE A 750 2.37 1.82 -24.72
CA PHE A 750 2.21 3.17 -25.29
C PHE A 750 3.05 4.19 -24.54
N PHE A 751 4.04 4.77 -25.22
CA PHE A 751 4.98 5.72 -24.62
C PHE A 751 4.89 7.06 -25.35
N SER A 752 4.42 8.11 -24.65
CA SER A 752 4.27 9.43 -25.26
C SER A 752 4.73 10.57 -24.39
N ARG A 753 5.19 11.66 -25.00
CA ARG A 753 5.52 12.92 -24.29
C ARG A 753 6.50 12.75 -23.13
N ASN A 754 7.27 11.67 -23.07
CA ASN A 754 8.22 11.46 -21.99
C ASN A 754 9.50 12.24 -22.29
N VAL A 755 10.11 12.80 -21.25
CA VAL A 755 11.40 13.47 -21.30
C VAL A 755 12.43 12.56 -20.63
N VAL A 756 13.47 12.19 -21.36
CA VAL A 756 14.52 11.25 -20.94
C VAL A 756 15.85 11.97 -21.02
N ILE A 757 16.47 12.20 -19.85
CA ILE A 757 17.69 12.99 -19.68
C ILE A 757 18.77 12.09 -19.07
N ASN A 758 19.93 12.01 -19.72
CA ASN A 758 21.11 11.28 -19.21
C ASN A 758 20.83 9.83 -18.81
N CYS A 759 19.85 9.17 -19.45
CA CYS A 759 19.59 7.76 -19.26
C CYS A 759 20.44 6.94 -20.23
N GLY A 760 20.94 5.77 -19.80
CA GLY A 760 21.76 4.92 -20.67
C GLY A 760 21.03 4.46 -21.93
N VAL A 761 19.71 4.26 -21.84
CA VAL A 761 18.83 4.00 -22.99
C VAL A 761 17.40 4.42 -22.66
N PHE A 762 16.62 4.80 -23.67
CA PHE A 762 15.18 5.03 -23.48
C PHE A 762 14.46 3.71 -23.17
N ILE A 763 14.54 2.72 -24.06
CA ILE A 763 13.87 1.42 -23.92
C ILE A 763 14.91 0.29 -23.97
N LEU A 764 15.12 -0.38 -22.84
CA LEU A 764 15.97 -1.55 -22.73
C LEU A 764 15.18 -2.82 -23.11
N ARG A 765 15.81 -3.69 -23.93
CA ARG A 765 15.20 -4.92 -24.48
C ARG A 765 13.95 -4.64 -25.31
N ASP A 766 13.98 -3.56 -26.09
CA ASP A 766 12.92 -3.23 -27.04
C ASP A 766 12.77 -4.32 -28.10
N ASP A 767 11.53 -4.76 -28.31
CA ASP A 767 11.13 -5.71 -29.35
C ASP A 767 10.52 -5.02 -30.58
N SER A 768 10.62 -3.68 -30.64
CA SER A 768 10.12 -2.82 -31.72
C SER A 768 8.61 -2.84 -31.92
N ARG A 769 7.84 -3.34 -30.94
CA ARG A 769 6.36 -3.36 -30.98
C ARG A 769 5.70 -2.20 -30.25
N GLN A 770 6.47 -1.41 -29.50
CA GLN A 770 5.96 -0.31 -28.69
C GLN A 770 5.47 0.83 -29.57
N ILE A 771 4.38 1.49 -29.14
CA ILE A 771 3.83 2.64 -29.85
C ILE A 771 4.34 3.90 -29.17
N CYS A 772 5.31 4.53 -29.83
CA CYS A 772 6.01 5.70 -29.31
C CYS A 772 5.67 6.95 -30.12
N CYS A 773 5.27 8.05 -29.48
CA CYS A 773 5.06 9.33 -30.16
C CYS A 773 5.43 10.52 -29.26
N HIS A 774 6.01 11.57 -29.85
CA HIS A 774 6.36 12.81 -29.14
C HIS A 774 7.24 12.64 -27.87
N ASN A 775 8.10 11.62 -27.79
CA ASN A 775 9.08 11.53 -26.70
C ASN A 775 10.33 12.36 -27.03
N LEU A 776 10.98 12.91 -25.99
CA LEU A 776 12.22 13.66 -26.08
C LEU A 776 13.32 12.91 -25.32
N VAL A 777 14.35 12.47 -26.04
CA VAL A 777 15.57 11.88 -25.45
C VAL A 777 16.71 12.86 -25.68
N SER A 778 17.40 13.25 -24.62
CA SER A 778 18.47 14.24 -24.69
C SER A 778 19.57 13.96 -23.68
N ASP A 779 20.82 14.17 -24.09
CA ASP A 779 21.97 14.25 -23.19
C ASP A 779 22.17 15.67 -22.62
N ASN A 780 21.36 16.62 -23.09
CA ASN A 780 21.28 17.96 -22.54
C ASN A 780 20.08 18.05 -21.59
N ASN A 781 19.95 19.20 -20.92
CA ASN A 781 18.83 19.46 -20.04
C ASN A 781 17.80 20.43 -20.69
N PRO A 782 16.82 19.94 -21.49
CA PRO A 782 15.92 20.77 -22.28
C PRO A 782 14.86 21.45 -21.41
N GLY A 783 15.23 22.55 -20.76
CA GLY A 783 14.29 23.35 -19.97
C GLY A 783 13.82 22.67 -18.68
N ILE A 784 14.59 21.72 -18.14
CA ILE A 784 14.46 21.26 -16.76
C ILE A 784 15.64 21.86 -15.99
N ASP A 785 15.41 22.50 -14.86
CA ASP A 785 16.46 23.05 -14.01
C ASP A 785 16.55 22.21 -12.75
N GLU A 786 17.76 21.77 -12.41
CA GLU A 786 18.03 21.28 -11.06
C GLU A 786 18.32 22.48 -10.14
N ILE A 787 17.30 22.94 -9.42
CA ILE A 787 17.37 24.15 -8.59
C ILE A 787 18.02 23.90 -7.23
N ALA A 788 18.10 22.64 -6.82
CA ALA A 788 18.86 22.09 -5.72
C ALA A 788 19.10 20.60 -6.01
N PRO A 789 20.10 19.95 -5.38
CA PRO A 789 20.38 18.53 -5.64
C PRO A 789 19.12 17.65 -5.60
N GLY A 790 18.85 16.94 -6.69
CA GLY A 790 17.67 16.08 -6.87
C GLY A 790 16.33 16.81 -6.76
N THR A 791 16.29 18.12 -7.04
CA THR A 791 15.07 18.95 -7.01
C THR A 791 14.93 19.68 -8.33
N PHE A 792 13.86 19.37 -9.07
CA PHE A 792 13.71 19.79 -10.46
C PHE A 792 12.60 20.83 -10.64
N ARG A 793 12.85 21.80 -11.51
CA ARG A 793 11.88 22.80 -11.97
C ARG A 793 11.77 22.75 -13.49
N ILE A 794 10.55 22.65 -14.00
CA ILE A 794 10.30 22.68 -15.44
C ILE A 794 10.12 24.14 -15.88
N ARG A 795 10.90 24.61 -16.87
CA ARG A 795 10.78 25.96 -17.44
C ARG A 795 9.57 26.03 -18.38
N PRO A 796 8.51 26.80 -18.04
CA PRO A 796 7.36 26.96 -18.93
C PRO A 796 7.78 27.58 -20.27
N GLY A 797 7.18 27.14 -21.37
CA GLY A 797 7.42 27.70 -22.71
C GLY A 797 8.79 27.35 -23.33
N ASN A 798 9.57 26.44 -22.75
CA ASN A 798 10.76 25.91 -23.42
C ASN A 798 10.38 25.30 -24.78
N ALA A 799 11.15 25.60 -25.84
CA ALA A 799 10.80 25.21 -27.21
C ALA A 799 10.73 23.69 -27.40
N GLU A 800 11.67 22.91 -26.84
CA GLU A 800 11.69 21.45 -26.98
C GLU A 800 10.52 20.80 -26.22
N LEU A 801 10.26 21.26 -24.99
CA LEU A 801 9.12 20.79 -24.20
C LEU A 801 7.78 21.16 -24.85
N THR A 802 7.68 22.35 -25.44
CA THR A 802 6.48 22.82 -26.16
C THR A 802 6.24 22.00 -27.44
N LYS A 803 7.30 21.63 -28.17
CA LYS A 803 7.19 20.77 -29.37
C LYS A 803 6.53 19.44 -29.05
N ILE A 804 6.82 18.84 -27.90
CA ILE A 804 6.22 17.57 -27.51
C ILE A 804 4.94 17.71 -26.67
N GLY A 805 4.48 18.95 -26.41
CA GLY A 805 3.31 19.19 -25.57
C GLY A 805 3.47 18.68 -24.15
N PHE A 806 4.69 18.71 -23.60
CA PHE A 806 4.97 18.30 -22.24
C PHE A 806 4.17 19.16 -21.27
N HIS A 807 3.41 18.56 -20.35
CA HIS A 807 2.68 19.24 -19.30
C HIS A 807 3.56 19.40 -18.05
N PRO A 808 3.62 20.59 -17.41
CA PRO A 808 4.44 20.78 -16.23
C PRO A 808 3.99 19.87 -15.08
N ILE A 809 4.95 19.21 -14.45
CA ILE A 809 4.75 18.40 -13.26
C ILE A 809 4.72 19.33 -12.03
N PRO A 810 3.69 19.27 -11.17
CA PRO A 810 3.59 20.05 -9.93
C PRO A 810 4.55 19.53 -8.85
N PHE A 811 5.86 19.63 -9.08
CA PHE A 811 6.89 19.03 -8.22
C PHE A 811 6.84 19.53 -6.77
N ASP A 812 6.50 20.80 -6.55
CA ASP A 812 6.43 21.40 -5.21
C ASP A 812 5.23 20.88 -4.38
N GLU A 813 4.27 20.19 -5.01
CA GLU A 813 3.13 19.54 -4.33
C GLU A 813 3.42 18.08 -3.95
N ILE A 814 4.54 17.51 -4.40
CA ILE A 814 4.90 16.11 -4.13
C ILE A 814 5.42 15.97 -2.70
N GLY A 815 4.92 14.95 -2.01
CA GLY A 815 5.30 14.57 -0.65
C GLY A 815 4.37 15.16 0.40
N LEU A 816 4.91 15.36 1.60
CA LEU A 816 4.13 15.80 2.77
C LEU A 816 3.72 17.28 2.68
N TYR A 817 2.58 17.60 3.29
CA TYR A 817 2.13 18.97 3.49
C TYR A 817 1.75 19.24 4.95
N GLN A 818 1.71 20.51 5.34
CA GLN A 818 1.32 20.90 6.69
C GLN A 818 -0.20 20.92 6.86
N ASP A 819 -0.69 20.33 7.96
CA ASP A 819 -2.07 20.43 8.39
C ASP A 819 -2.16 20.51 9.93
N ARG A 820 -3.38 20.35 10.49
CA ARG A 820 -3.59 20.41 11.94
C ARG A 820 -2.87 19.31 12.74
N TYR A 821 -2.49 18.21 12.08
CA TYR A 821 -1.83 17.07 12.71
C TYR A 821 -0.33 17.07 12.41
N ARG A 822 0.05 17.36 11.15
CA ARG A 822 1.45 17.51 10.70
C ARG A 822 1.82 18.98 10.71
N VAL A 823 2.23 19.47 11.87
CA VAL A 823 2.70 20.84 12.05
C VAL A 823 4.12 21.07 11.50
N SER A 824 4.91 20.01 11.33
CA SER A 824 6.28 20.05 10.81
C SER A 824 6.53 18.94 9.79
N ILE A 825 7.33 19.25 8.77
CA ILE A 825 7.80 18.31 7.74
C ILE A 825 9.29 18.04 7.96
N PRO A 826 9.76 16.78 7.85
CA PRO A 826 11.18 16.43 7.99
C PRO A 826 12.00 16.84 6.75
N TYR A 827 12.04 18.14 6.44
CA TYR A 827 12.71 18.68 5.25
C TYR A 827 14.20 18.34 5.20
N ASP A 828 14.88 18.28 6.35
CA ASP A 828 16.31 17.96 6.39
C ASP A 828 16.58 16.55 5.87
N VAL A 829 15.76 15.57 6.27
CA VAL A 829 15.86 14.17 5.81
C VAL A 829 15.54 14.09 4.31
N ILE A 830 14.45 14.73 3.87
CA ILE A 830 14.02 14.71 2.47
C ILE A 830 15.06 15.37 1.57
N ARG A 831 15.56 16.56 1.94
CA ARG A 831 16.60 17.28 1.17
C ARG A 831 17.91 16.51 1.14
N ALA A 832 18.32 15.92 2.27
CA ALA A 832 19.52 15.08 2.30
C ALA A 832 19.39 13.89 1.35
N ALA A 833 18.25 13.18 1.36
CA ALA A 833 18.00 12.04 0.48
C ALA A 833 17.96 12.41 -1.01
N ARG A 834 17.45 13.59 -1.37
CA ARG A 834 17.52 14.11 -2.75
C ARG A 834 18.95 14.40 -3.19
N ALA A 835 19.81 14.80 -2.25
CA ALA A 835 21.22 15.11 -2.50
C ALA A 835 22.16 13.90 -2.49
N GLU A 836 21.74 12.74 -1.96
CA GLU A 836 22.58 11.54 -1.88
C GLU A 836 23.04 11.09 -3.29
N GLY A 837 24.35 11.18 -3.58
CA GLY A 837 24.95 10.66 -4.81
C GLY A 837 25.55 11.69 -5.79
N GLY A 838 25.99 12.86 -5.32
CA GLY A 838 27.14 13.50 -5.98
C GLY A 838 28.41 12.64 -5.78
N PRO A 839 29.44 12.72 -6.65
CA PRO A 839 30.63 11.85 -6.59
C PRO A 839 31.49 11.86 -5.30
N SER A 840 31.08 12.43 -4.15
CA SER A 840 32.07 12.69 -3.07
C SER A 840 31.59 12.95 -1.62
N SER A 841 30.48 12.42 -1.09
CA SER A 841 30.15 12.79 0.31
C SER A 841 29.32 11.82 1.19
N LEU A 842 29.58 10.51 1.15
CA LEU A 842 29.11 9.62 2.22
C LEU A 842 30.24 9.32 3.22
N THR A 843 30.54 10.31 4.06
CA THR A 843 31.09 10.08 5.40
C THR A 843 29.99 10.41 6.41
N VAL A 844 29.05 9.49 6.58
CA VAL A 844 28.08 9.56 7.69
C VAL A 844 28.84 9.18 8.95
N ARG A 845 29.01 10.15 9.85
CA ARG A 845 29.48 9.90 11.22
C ARG A 845 28.45 9.01 11.93
N ARG A 846 28.98 7.94 12.54
CA ARG A 846 28.30 6.93 13.35
C ARG A 846 27.41 7.50 14.44
#